data_AF-A0A9D9MYI0-F1
#
_entry.id   AF-A0A9D9MYI0-F1
#
_cell.length_a   1.000
_cell.length_b   1.000
_cell.length_c   1.000
_cell.angle_alpha   90.00
_cell.angle_beta   90.00
_cell.angle_gamma   90.00
#
_symmetry.space_group_name_H-M   'P 1'
#
loop_
_entity.id
_entity.type
_entity.pdbx_description
1 polymer ?
#
loop_
_entity_poly.entity_id
_entity_poly.type
_entity_poly.pdbx_seq_one_letter_code
_entity_poly.pdbx_strand_id
1 'polypeptide(L)'
;MQDFFSQPIEYLKGVGPQRGDLLKKELGIFTFGDLLFHFPFRYVDRTRFYSIRELKADLPYIQVRGRIVSLVVKGDKRKKFMAGRFDDGTGSIELRWFQGLKWLQSTLQLNQEYILFGKPSEWNGAISVVHPELELAAEVNPALASSLQAIYATTEKLKTRGLDSRGILRLQKQLQIQLPPRFSETLPDNSVQSLRLMNRRDAFAAIHFPDSPEAQKKAEFRLKFEELFYIQLRLLSMKQARLEKFRGRVFSTVGDYFNRFFKECLPFPLTNAQKRVIKEIRTDCGSGKQMNRLLQGDVGSGKTVVALMSMLLAIDNGFQACLMAPTEILANQHAETISKMLGELDVPVALLTGSTKTAARRKIHEGLQDGSIKILIGTHALIEDPVQFKALGFVVIDEQHRFGVEQRARLWAKSDTPPHILVMTATPIPRTLAMTIYGDLDVSVIDELPPGRKPISTVHRTDAHRLQVWNFLKKEIALGRQVYIVYPLIKESEKSDMKNLEDGYNAICRDFPAPKYRVSIVHGKQKNADKDFEMQRFVKGETHIMVATTVIEVGVNVPNASVMVIENAERFGLSQLHQLRGRVGRGVDQSYCILMTGPKLGNDARLRIKTMVETNDGFRIAETDLQLRGPGDAEGTRQSGIVDLKLADLAKDQQILQTAREAAVKLLEQDPHLEKPEHAVVHRQLDAIRKRSGNWGRIS
;
A
#
# COMPACT_ATOMS: atom_id res chain seq x y z
N MET A 1 41.04 0.48 6.80
CA MET A 1 39.92 -0.21 7.47
C MET A 1 39.00 -0.78 6.39
N GLN A 2 39.29 -1.98 5.89
CA GLN A 2 38.23 -2.78 5.27
C GLN A 2 37.17 -3.01 6.35
N ASP A 3 35.99 -2.52 6.05
CA ASP A 3 34.94 -2.11 6.98
C ASP A 3 34.46 -3.32 7.80
N PHE A 4 34.49 -3.24 9.14
CA PHE A 4 34.07 -4.33 10.04
C PHE A 4 32.70 -4.92 9.61
N PHE A 5 31.80 -4.05 9.15
CA PHE A 5 30.47 -4.43 8.69
C PHE A 5 30.44 -5.15 7.33
N SER A 6 31.50 -5.09 6.54
CA SER A 6 31.64 -5.77 5.24
C SER A 6 32.25 -7.17 5.35
N GLN A 7 32.68 -7.58 6.56
CA GLN A 7 33.25 -8.91 6.76
C GLN A 7 32.21 -10.00 6.49
N PRO A 8 32.58 -11.07 5.76
CA PRO A 8 31.69 -12.20 5.51
C PRO A 8 31.21 -12.85 6.80
N ILE A 9 29.94 -13.28 6.83
CA ILE A 9 29.30 -13.83 8.01
C ILE A 9 29.99 -15.09 8.56
N GLU A 10 30.72 -15.84 7.71
CA GLU A 10 31.51 -17.02 8.10
C GLU A 10 32.62 -16.72 9.11
N TYR A 11 33.09 -15.47 9.19
CA TYR A 11 34.12 -15.09 10.17
C TYR A 11 33.55 -14.85 11.56
N LEU A 12 32.22 -14.82 11.72
CA LEU A 12 31.60 -14.65 13.01
C LEU A 12 31.72 -15.94 13.82
N LYS A 13 32.22 -15.82 15.05
CA LYS A 13 32.34 -16.97 15.97
C LYS A 13 30.99 -17.64 16.17
N GLY A 14 30.90 -18.93 15.81
CA GLY A 14 29.66 -19.72 15.86
C GLY A 14 28.97 -19.92 14.49
N VAL A 15 29.46 -19.27 13.43
CA VAL A 15 29.02 -19.43 12.04
C VAL A 15 30.10 -20.19 11.26
N GLY A 16 29.95 -21.50 11.11
CA GLY A 16 30.80 -22.27 10.18
C GLY A 16 30.32 -22.12 8.72
N PRO A 17 31.08 -22.63 7.72
CA PRO A 17 30.75 -22.52 6.30
C PRO A 17 29.33 -22.96 5.96
N GLN A 18 28.88 -24.08 6.53
CA GLN A 18 27.52 -24.59 6.30
C GLN A 18 26.42 -23.68 6.88
N ARG A 19 26.67 -23.04 8.03
CA ARG A 19 25.71 -22.10 8.63
C ARG A 19 25.71 -20.77 7.88
N GLY A 20 26.88 -20.29 7.46
CA GLY A 20 27.01 -19.09 6.64
C GLY A 20 26.25 -19.21 5.32
N ASP A 21 26.42 -20.34 4.63
CA ASP A 21 25.74 -20.60 3.35
C ASP A 21 24.21 -20.65 3.50
N LEU A 22 23.72 -21.17 4.63
CA LEU A 22 22.30 -21.21 4.96
C LEU A 22 21.73 -19.81 5.28
N LEU A 23 22.46 -19.00 6.06
CA LEU A 23 22.08 -17.61 6.37
C LEU A 23 22.01 -16.75 5.10
N LYS A 24 22.95 -16.94 4.18
CA LYS A 24 22.97 -16.28 2.87
C LYS A 24 21.76 -16.66 2.02
N LYS A 25 21.47 -17.95 1.88
CA LYS A 25 20.39 -18.46 1.02
C LYS A 25 19.00 -18.17 1.56
N GLU A 26 18.79 -18.28 2.87
CA GLU A 26 17.45 -18.23 3.47
C GLU A 26 17.08 -16.84 4.00
N LEU A 27 18.04 -16.05 4.48
CA LEU A 27 17.79 -14.71 5.04
C LEU A 27 18.51 -13.59 4.28
N GLY A 28 19.32 -13.89 3.27
CA GLY A 28 20.11 -12.87 2.56
C GLY A 28 21.19 -12.21 3.42
N ILE A 29 21.65 -12.89 4.48
CA ILE A 29 22.67 -12.34 5.39
C ILE A 29 24.05 -12.76 4.90
N PHE A 30 24.78 -11.84 4.26
CA PHE A 30 26.11 -12.11 3.70
C PHE A 30 27.23 -11.61 4.60
N THR A 31 26.99 -10.52 5.31
CA THR A 31 28.02 -9.78 6.06
C THR A 31 27.63 -9.55 7.51
N PHE A 32 28.59 -9.10 8.32
CA PHE A 32 28.35 -8.67 9.70
C PHE A 32 27.32 -7.53 9.77
N GLY A 33 27.35 -6.61 8.81
CA GLY A 33 26.35 -5.57 8.68
C GLY A 33 24.95 -6.14 8.46
N ASP A 34 24.80 -7.11 7.55
CA ASP A 34 23.49 -7.70 7.26
C ASP A 34 22.88 -8.39 8.50
N LEU A 35 23.72 -9.04 9.31
CA LEU A 35 23.27 -9.60 10.59
C LEU A 35 22.85 -8.48 11.56
N LEU A 36 23.64 -7.41 11.70
CA LEU A 36 23.30 -6.27 12.56
C LEU A 36 21.98 -5.59 12.16
N PHE A 37 21.66 -5.57 10.86
CA PHE A 37 20.40 -5.01 10.35
C PHE A 37 19.24 -6.04 10.34
N HIS A 38 19.47 -7.27 10.80
CA HIS A 38 18.42 -8.27 10.95
C HIS A 38 17.67 -8.04 12.27
N PHE A 39 16.71 -7.12 12.25
CA PHE A 39 15.97 -6.68 13.44
C PHE A 39 14.96 -7.72 13.94
N PRO A 40 14.67 -7.73 15.25
CA PRO A 40 13.61 -8.55 15.80
C PRO A 40 12.23 -7.99 15.45
N PHE A 41 11.25 -8.87 15.23
CA PHE A 41 9.87 -8.48 14.92
C PHE A 41 8.97 -8.41 16.17
N ARG A 42 9.45 -8.93 17.31
CA ARG A 42 8.73 -8.95 18.58
C ARG A 42 9.71 -9.02 19.74
N TYR A 43 9.31 -8.51 20.89
CA TYR A 43 9.99 -8.70 22.16
C TYR A 43 9.10 -9.48 23.11
N VAL A 44 9.71 -10.33 23.94
CA VAL A 44 9.02 -10.99 25.05
C VAL A 44 9.67 -10.58 26.35
N ASP A 45 8.85 -10.10 27.27
CA ASP A 45 9.25 -9.93 28.65
C ASP A 45 9.52 -11.30 29.30
N ARG A 46 10.76 -11.45 29.78
CA ARG A 46 11.26 -12.63 30.50
C ARG A 46 11.78 -12.25 31.89
N THR A 47 11.37 -11.10 32.43
CA THR A 47 11.77 -10.66 33.78
C THR A 47 10.97 -11.32 34.89
N ARG A 48 9.69 -11.59 34.64
CA ARG A 48 8.76 -12.03 35.68
C ARG A 48 8.61 -13.54 35.71
N PHE A 49 9.07 -14.14 36.80
CA PHE A 49 8.70 -15.49 37.20
C PHE A 49 7.32 -15.48 37.87
N TYR A 50 6.45 -16.38 37.42
CA TYR A 50 5.14 -16.64 38.00
C TYR A 50 5.19 -17.92 38.82
N SER A 51 4.41 -17.97 39.90
CA SER A 51 4.07 -19.24 40.54
C SER A 51 2.90 -19.90 39.81
N ILE A 52 2.84 -21.23 39.82
CA ILE A 52 1.79 -22.00 39.15
C ILE A 52 0.40 -21.64 39.69
N ARG A 53 0.28 -21.32 40.99
CA ARG A 53 -0.98 -20.89 41.61
C ARG A 53 -1.55 -19.58 41.07
N GLU A 54 -0.70 -18.69 40.55
CA GLU A 54 -1.11 -17.38 40.05
C GLU A 54 -1.46 -17.41 38.56
N LEU A 55 -1.30 -18.56 37.90
CA LEU A 55 -1.54 -18.69 36.48
C LEU A 55 -3.04 -18.59 36.18
N LYS A 56 -3.36 -17.80 35.15
CA LYS A 56 -4.67 -17.74 34.52
C LYS A 56 -4.50 -17.98 33.02
N ALA A 57 -5.53 -18.54 32.39
CA ALA A 57 -5.47 -18.92 30.98
C ALA A 57 -5.38 -17.73 30.01
N ASP A 58 -5.72 -16.52 30.47
CA ASP A 58 -5.68 -15.26 29.72
C ASP A 58 -4.34 -14.53 29.82
N LEU A 59 -3.42 -15.00 30.69
CA LEU A 59 -2.08 -14.44 30.78
C LEU A 59 -1.33 -14.58 29.44
N PRO A 60 -0.40 -13.64 29.14
CA PRO A 60 0.45 -13.72 27.96
C PRO A 60 1.49 -14.86 28.10
N TYR A 61 2.71 -14.69 27.59
CA TYR A 61 3.75 -15.68 27.85
C TYR A 61 4.20 -15.59 29.31
N ILE A 62 4.32 -16.74 29.97
CA ILE A 62 4.73 -16.86 31.37
C ILE A 62 6.11 -17.52 31.45
N GLN A 63 6.84 -17.19 32.52
CA GLN A 63 7.99 -17.96 32.97
C GLN A 63 7.71 -18.61 34.32
N VAL A 64 8.01 -19.90 34.44
CA VAL A 64 7.86 -20.65 35.68
C VAL A 64 9.12 -21.47 35.90
N ARG A 65 9.70 -21.39 37.10
CA ARG A 65 10.83 -22.23 37.49
C ARG A 65 10.30 -23.43 38.27
N GLY A 66 10.66 -24.64 37.84
CA GLY A 66 10.12 -25.86 38.42
C GLY A 66 10.80 -27.10 37.88
N ARG A 67 10.22 -28.28 38.15
CA ARG A 67 10.75 -29.59 37.79
C ARG A 67 9.73 -30.40 37.01
N ILE A 68 10.22 -31.21 36.07
CA ILE A 68 9.37 -32.15 35.35
C ILE A 68 9.24 -33.41 36.20
N VAL A 69 8.03 -33.68 36.71
CA VAL A 69 7.74 -34.80 37.62
C VAL A 69 7.39 -36.08 36.85
N SER A 70 6.75 -35.95 35.69
CA SER A 70 6.39 -37.10 34.85
C SER A 70 6.37 -36.74 33.37
N LEU A 71 6.72 -37.69 32.50
CA LEU A 71 6.62 -37.59 31.04
C LEU A 71 5.99 -38.88 30.49
N VAL A 72 4.86 -38.75 29.79
CA VAL A 72 4.12 -39.89 29.23
C VAL A 72 3.75 -39.61 27.78
N VAL A 73 3.93 -40.59 26.89
CA VAL A 73 3.42 -40.52 25.51
C VAL A 73 2.00 -41.08 25.48
N LYS A 74 1.04 -40.27 25.03
CA LYS A 74 -0.38 -40.61 24.91
C LYS A 74 -0.82 -40.55 23.44
N GLY A 75 -1.91 -41.26 23.11
CA GLY A 75 -2.53 -41.24 21.79
C GLY A 75 -2.21 -42.43 20.90
N ASP A 76 -3.03 -42.61 19.85
CA ASP A 76 -3.04 -43.77 18.97
C ASP A 76 -2.06 -43.63 17.78
N LYS A 77 -1.82 -44.68 16.98
CA LYS A 77 -0.76 -44.76 15.93
C LYS A 77 -0.64 -43.53 15.00
N ARG A 78 -1.72 -42.78 14.74
CA ARG A 78 -1.75 -41.56 13.88
C ARG A 78 -1.75 -40.21 14.63
N LYS A 79 -1.97 -40.16 15.95
CA LYS A 79 -2.04 -38.91 16.75
C LYS A 79 -1.36 -39.08 18.11
N LYS A 80 -0.07 -39.43 18.11
CA LYS A 80 0.74 -39.48 19.33
C LYS A 80 1.12 -38.08 19.80
N PHE A 81 1.06 -37.84 21.11
CA PHE A 81 1.53 -36.62 21.75
C PHE A 81 2.22 -36.96 23.09
N MET A 82 3.10 -36.09 23.56
CA MET A 82 3.76 -36.23 24.85
C MET A 82 3.10 -35.28 25.85
N ALA A 83 2.76 -35.81 27.02
CA ALA A 83 2.22 -35.07 28.16
C ALA A 83 3.24 -35.10 29.30
N GLY A 84 3.68 -33.92 29.74
CA GLY A 84 4.57 -33.73 30.89
C GLY A 84 3.82 -33.11 32.07
N ARG A 85 4.16 -33.46 33.31
CA ARG A 85 3.70 -32.75 34.51
C ARG A 85 4.85 -31.90 35.04
N PHE A 86 4.62 -30.60 35.16
CA PHE A 86 5.59 -29.63 35.65
C PHE A 86 5.14 -29.08 36.99
N ASP A 87 6.03 -29.04 37.97
CA ASP A 87 5.74 -28.69 39.36
C ASP A 87 6.75 -27.66 39.88
N ASP A 88 6.26 -26.62 40.53
CA ASP A 88 7.08 -25.52 41.10
C ASP A 88 7.04 -25.48 42.64
N GLY A 89 6.44 -26.47 43.29
CA GLY A 89 6.18 -26.52 44.73
C GLY A 89 4.91 -25.78 45.19
N THR A 90 4.33 -24.90 44.37
CA THR A 90 3.05 -24.22 44.67
C THR A 90 1.86 -24.90 44.00
N GLY A 91 2.08 -25.53 42.85
CA GLY A 91 1.09 -26.33 42.13
C GLY A 91 1.73 -27.11 40.99
N SER A 92 0.88 -27.70 40.14
CA SER A 92 1.35 -28.45 38.97
C SER A 92 0.56 -28.12 37.72
N ILE A 93 1.23 -28.02 36.57
CA ILE A 93 0.62 -27.79 35.26
C ILE A 93 0.97 -28.89 34.27
N GLU A 94 0.11 -29.06 33.27
CA GLU A 94 0.32 -30.03 32.19
C GLU A 94 1.04 -29.38 31.00
N LEU A 95 2.12 -30.01 30.52
CA LEU A 95 2.85 -29.61 29.33
C LEU A 95 2.50 -30.57 28.19
N ARG A 96 2.25 -30.08 26.98
CA ARG A 96 1.88 -30.92 25.83
C ARG A 96 2.71 -30.64 24.59
N TRP A 97 3.21 -31.69 23.96
CA TRP A 97 3.93 -31.61 22.69
C TRP A 97 3.34 -32.56 21.65
N PHE A 98 3.06 -32.06 20.45
CA PHE A 98 2.55 -32.84 19.31
C PHE A 98 3.63 -33.17 18.26
N GLN A 99 4.83 -32.60 18.40
CA GLN A 99 5.96 -32.69 17.45
C GLN A 99 7.27 -32.91 18.22
N GLY A 100 8.28 -33.47 17.57
CA GLY A 100 9.62 -33.63 18.16
C GLY A 100 9.71 -34.68 19.29
N LEU A 101 8.74 -35.59 19.40
CA LEU A 101 8.59 -36.52 20.53
C LEU A 101 9.84 -37.36 20.85
N LYS A 102 10.52 -37.89 19.82
CA LYS A 102 11.73 -38.70 20.01
C LYS A 102 12.88 -37.91 20.63
N TRP A 103 13.06 -36.65 20.21
CA TRP A 103 14.10 -35.76 20.73
C TRP A 103 13.79 -35.35 22.16
N LEU A 104 12.54 -34.94 22.44
CA LEU A 104 12.11 -34.56 23.78
C LEU A 104 12.31 -35.69 24.80
N GLN A 105 12.03 -36.94 24.40
CA GLN A 105 12.22 -38.12 25.25
C GLN A 105 13.69 -38.38 25.58
N SER A 106 14.62 -38.05 24.68
CA SER A 106 16.07 -38.20 24.92
C SER A 106 16.69 -37.01 25.66
N THR A 107 16.08 -35.82 25.59
CA THR A 107 16.68 -34.56 26.08
C THR A 107 16.13 -34.12 27.44
N LEU A 108 14.85 -34.39 27.73
CA LEU A 108 14.25 -34.00 29.00
C LEU A 108 14.48 -35.07 30.08
N GLN A 109 15.00 -34.65 31.23
CA GLN A 109 15.23 -35.51 32.38
C GLN A 109 14.19 -35.22 33.47
N LEU A 110 13.75 -36.27 34.15
CA LEU A 110 12.82 -36.13 35.28
C LEU A 110 13.53 -35.55 36.51
N ASN A 111 12.78 -34.81 37.32
CA ASN A 111 13.22 -34.19 38.57
C ASN A 111 14.37 -33.18 38.48
N GLN A 112 14.76 -32.79 37.27
CA GLN A 112 15.71 -31.70 37.06
C GLN A 112 14.99 -30.34 37.03
N GLU A 113 15.67 -29.28 37.48
CA GLU A 113 15.12 -27.93 37.41
C GLU A 113 15.20 -27.35 36.00
N TYR A 114 14.04 -26.91 35.50
CA TYR A 114 13.90 -26.21 34.25
C TYR A 114 13.21 -24.86 34.47
N ILE A 115 13.48 -23.93 33.56
CA ILE A 115 12.69 -22.73 33.34
C ILE A 115 11.74 -23.03 32.18
N LEU A 116 10.46 -23.07 32.50
CA LEU A 116 9.37 -23.19 31.56
C LEU A 116 9.02 -21.83 31.00
N PHE A 117 8.97 -21.72 29.68
CA PHE A 117 8.44 -20.56 28.97
C PHE A 117 7.38 -20.98 27.96
N GLY A 118 6.21 -20.36 28.03
CA GLY A 118 5.13 -20.63 27.09
C GLY A 118 3.87 -19.86 27.39
N LYS A 119 2.84 -20.04 26.57
CA LYS A 119 1.53 -19.42 26.79
C LYS A 119 0.62 -20.40 27.53
N PRO A 120 0.05 -20.03 28.70
CA PRO A 120 -0.93 -20.87 29.38
C PRO A 120 -2.21 -20.94 28.54
N SER A 121 -2.84 -22.11 28.55
CA SER A 121 -4.09 -22.38 27.86
C SER A 121 -4.95 -23.29 28.70
N GLU A 122 -6.25 -23.04 28.74
CA GLU A 122 -7.17 -23.88 29.50
C GLU A 122 -7.62 -25.08 28.66
N TRP A 123 -7.51 -26.27 29.24
CA TRP A 123 -8.03 -27.48 28.63
C TRP A 123 -8.64 -28.39 29.70
N ASN A 124 -9.91 -28.75 29.54
CA ASN A 124 -10.69 -29.53 30.51
C ASN A 124 -10.62 -28.98 31.95
N GLY A 125 -10.64 -27.64 32.11
CA GLY A 125 -10.60 -26.98 33.41
C GLY A 125 -9.22 -26.97 34.09
N ALA A 126 -8.17 -27.47 33.43
CA ALA A 126 -6.79 -27.42 33.91
C ALA A 126 -5.93 -26.52 33.02
N ILE A 127 -5.00 -25.79 33.62
CA ILE A 127 -4.03 -24.97 32.89
C ILE A 127 -2.98 -25.89 32.29
N SER A 128 -2.80 -25.74 30.99
CA SER A 128 -1.81 -26.47 30.21
C SER A 128 -1.01 -25.54 29.31
N VAL A 129 0.23 -25.91 29.02
CA VAL A 129 1.09 -25.18 28.09
C VAL A 129 1.41 -26.09 26.91
N VAL A 130 1.02 -25.65 25.71
CA VAL A 130 1.25 -26.39 24.47
C VAL A 130 2.56 -25.92 23.84
N HIS A 131 3.42 -26.87 23.47
CA HIS A 131 4.76 -26.64 22.93
C HIS A 131 5.60 -25.63 23.75
N PRO A 132 5.74 -25.83 25.08
CA PRO A 132 6.59 -24.96 25.88
C PRO A 132 8.07 -25.11 25.51
N GLU A 133 8.79 -24.01 25.67
CA GLU A 133 10.25 -24.00 25.69
C GLU A 133 10.73 -24.30 27.11
N LEU A 134 11.57 -25.32 27.26
CA LEU A 134 12.21 -25.69 28.52
C LEU A 134 13.70 -25.44 28.42
N GLU A 135 14.25 -24.69 29.39
CA GLU A 135 15.69 -24.49 29.54
C GLU A 135 16.15 -25.06 30.87
N LEU A 136 17.30 -25.73 30.90
CA LEU A 136 17.89 -26.18 32.15
C LEU A 136 18.24 -24.96 33.00
N ALA A 137 17.76 -24.90 34.24
CA ALA A 137 17.99 -23.75 35.11
C ALA A 137 19.50 -23.49 35.34
N ALA A 138 20.33 -24.52 35.26
CA ALA A 138 21.79 -24.43 35.36
C ALA A 138 22.48 -23.87 34.09
N GLU A 139 21.84 -23.96 32.91
CA GLU A 139 22.39 -23.50 31.62
C GLU A 139 21.87 -22.12 31.22
N VAL A 140 20.93 -21.55 31.97
CA VAL A 140 20.42 -20.20 31.74
C VAL A 140 21.56 -19.22 32.00
N ASN A 141 22.20 -18.78 30.92
CA ASN A 141 23.29 -17.82 30.99
C ASN A 141 22.72 -16.46 31.42
N PRO A 142 23.08 -15.93 32.61
CA PRO A 142 22.60 -14.63 33.07
C PRO A 142 22.96 -13.51 32.10
N ALA A 143 24.03 -13.67 31.30
CA ALA A 143 24.47 -12.70 30.30
C ALA A 143 23.59 -12.60 29.05
N LEU A 144 22.68 -13.57 28.84
CA LEU A 144 21.64 -13.54 27.79
C LEU A 144 20.26 -13.14 28.32
N ALA A 145 20.12 -12.96 29.64
CA ALA A 145 18.89 -12.52 30.28
C ALA A 145 18.77 -10.99 30.18
N SER A 146 18.38 -10.48 29.01
CA SER A 146 17.82 -9.13 28.92
C SER A 146 16.40 -9.14 29.50
N SER A 147 15.96 -7.99 30.02
CA SER A 147 14.58 -7.86 30.52
C SER A 147 13.55 -8.21 29.44
N LEU A 148 13.85 -7.79 28.22
CA LEU A 148 13.07 -8.06 27.03
C LEU A 148 13.91 -8.88 26.04
N GLN A 149 13.48 -10.10 25.75
CA GLN A 149 14.15 -10.96 24.77
C GLN A 149 13.60 -10.70 23.36
N ALA A 150 14.51 -10.36 22.44
CA ALA A 150 14.22 -10.17 21.03
C ALA A 150 13.89 -11.48 20.30
N ILE A 151 12.81 -11.48 19.51
CA ILE A 151 12.40 -12.60 18.64
C ILE A 151 12.68 -12.26 17.16
N TYR A 152 13.36 -13.16 16.47
CA TYR A 152 13.77 -13.02 15.07
C TYR A 152 12.99 -13.96 14.13
N ALA A 153 12.74 -13.48 12.91
CA ALA A 153 12.10 -14.26 11.87
C ALA A 153 13.08 -15.31 11.33
N THR A 154 12.68 -16.59 11.31
CA THR A 154 13.52 -17.71 10.89
C THR A 154 12.72 -18.73 10.09
N THR A 155 13.35 -19.34 9.08
CA THR A 155 12.74 -20.40 8.25
C THR A 155 12.83 -21.77 8.93
N GLU A 156 12.00 -22.74 8.54
CA GLU A 156 12.04 -24.09 9.11
C GLU A 156 13.40 -24.78 8.91
N LYS A 157 14.04 -24.56 7.75
CA LYS A 157 15.39 -25.08 7.47
C LYS A 157 16.44 -24.49 8.42
N LEU A 158 16.33 -23.20 8.76
CA LEU A 158 17.21 -22.58 9.75
C LEU A 158 16.98 -23.16 11.15
N LYS A 159 15.72 -23.32 11.55
CA LYS A 159 15.35 -23.90 12.85
C LYS A 159 15.93 -25.31 13.03
N THR A 160 15.81 -26.18 12.02
CA THR A 160 16.35 -27.55 12.08
C THR A 160 17.87 -27.61 12.22
N ARG A 161 18.59 -26.54 11.86
CA ARG A 161 20.05 -26.41 11.97
C ARG A 161 20.50 -25.60 13.20
N GLY A 162 19.58 -25.32 14.13
CA GLY A 162 19.85 -24.59 15.38
C GLY A 162 20.00 -23.07 15.19
N LEU A 163 19.52 -22.54 14.08
CA LEU A 163 19.38 -21.11 13.78
C LEU A 163 17.90 -20.70 13.93
N ASP A 164 17.30 -21.11 15.04
CA ASP A 164 16.04 -20.56 15.51
C ASP A 164 16.24 -19.14 16.08
N SER A 165 15.18 -18.52 16.58
CA SER A 165 15.26 -17.16 17.13
C SER A 165 16.37 -17.01 18.19
N ARG A 166 16.58 -18.04 19.03
CA ARG A 166 17.65 -18.06 20.03
C ARG A 166 19.03 -18.24 19.40
N GLY A 167 19.15 -19.07 18.37
CA GLY A 167 20.33 -19.18 17.53
C GLY A 167 20.76 -17.82 16.97
N ILE A 168 19.83 -17.07 16.37
CA ILE A 168 20.09 -15.73 15.86
C ILE A 168 20.47 -14.75 16.98
N LEU A 169 19.76 -14.75 18.11
CA LEU A 169 20.10 -13.91 19.27
C LEU A 169 21.54 -14.17 19.77
N ARG A 170 21.99 -15.44 19.80
CA ARG A 170 23.38 -15.78 20.17
C ARG A 170 24.39 -15.20 19.17
N LEU A 171 24.11 -15.27 17.87
CA LEU A 171 24.95 -14.66 16.85
C LEU A 171 25.00 -13.14 17.00
N GLN A 172 23.85 -12.50 17.24
CA GLN A 172 23.79 -11.06 17.53
C GLN A 172 24.64 -10.68 18.75
N LYS A 173 24.64 -11.51 19.80
CA LYS A 173 25.46 -11.25 21.00
C LYS A 173 26.95 -11.36 20.69
N GLN A 174 27.35 -12.36 19.92
CA GLN A 174 28.74 -12.50 19.48
C GLN A 174 29.17 -11.30 18.64
N LEU A 175 28.30 -10.83 17.73
CA LEU A 175 28.56 -9.63 16.94
C LEU A 175 28.66 -8.39 17.82
N GLN A 176 27.79 -8.24 18.82
CA GLN A 176 27.78 -7.11 19.75
C GLN A 176 29.10 -6.99 20.54
N ILE A 177 29.68 -8.12 20.96
CA ILE A 177 30.97 -8.16 21.68
C ILE A 177 32.11 -7.67 20.77
N GLN A 178 32.03 -7.97 19.48
CA GLN A 178 33.05 -7.59 18.49
C GLN A 178 32.83 -6.19 17.90
N LEU A 179 31.75 -5.48 18.26
CA LEU A 179 31.47 -4.16 17.74
C LEU A 179 32.63 -3.19 18.05
N PRO A 180 33.13 -2.45 17.04
CA PRO A 180 34.23 -1.52 17.26
C PRO A 180 33.80 -0.41 18.22
N PRO A 181 34.73 0.08 19.09
CA PRO A 181 34.43 1.14 20.04
C PRO A 181 34.10 2.47 19.34
N ARG A 182 34.67 2.71 18.16
CA ARG A 182 34.29 3.82 17.28
C ARG A 182 33.23 3.33 16.30
N PHE A 183 31.97 3.63 16.61
CA PHE A 183 30.85 3.46 15.69
C PHE A 183 30.54 4.81 15.07
N SER A 184 30.85 4.99 13.78
CA SER A 184 30.67 6.30 13.13
C SER A 184 29.19 6.68 13.11
N GLU A 185 28.90 7.90 13.53
CA GLU A 185 27.60 8.53 13.31
C GLU A 185 27.38 8.71 11.80
N THR A 186 26.12 8.68 11.40
CA THR A 186 25.63 8.87 10.03
C THR A 186 24.84 10.17 9.93
N LEU A 187 24.04 10.49 10.94
CA LEU A 187 23.24 11.71 10.96
C LEU A 187 24.08 12.97 11.24
N PRO A 188 23.63 14.16 10.81
CA PRO A 188 24.22 15.42 11.25
C PRO A 188 24.07 15.62 12.76
N ASP A 189 25.09 16.22 13.39
CA ASP A 189 25.08 16.51 14.83
C ASP A 189 23.87 17.36 15.26
N ASN A 190 23.46 18.32 14.42
CA ASN A 190 22.29 19.17 14.66
C ASN A 190 20.99 18.33 14.77
N SER A 191 20.79 17.36 13.89
CA SER A 191 19.63 16.45 13.95
C SER A 191 19.66 15.57 15.19
N VAL A 192 20.85 15.09 15.58
CA VAL A 192 21.03 14.26 16.78
C VAL A 192 20.68 15.04 18.06
N GLN A 193 21.17 16.28 18.16
CA GLN A 193 20.94 17.12 19.34
C GLN A 193 19.50 17.63 19.44
N SER A 194 18.94 18.15 18.34
CA SER A 194 17.59 18.74 18.33
C SER A 194 16.50 17.71 18.66
N LEU A 195 16.64 16.48 18.17
CA LEU A 195 15.70 15.38 18.40
C LEU A 195 16.07 14.50 19.61
N ARG A 196 17.15 14.84 20.34
CA ARG A 196 17.67 14.07 21.49
C ARG A 196 17.81 12.58 21.19
N LEU A 197 18.37 12.30 20.02
CA LEU A 197 18.50 10.96 19.47
C LEU A 197 19.50 10.13 20.28
N MET A 198 19.15 8.86 20.52
CA MET A 198 20.06 7.89 21.13
C MET A 198 21.32 7.74 20.26
N ASN A 199 22.48 7.56 20.90
CA ASN A 199 23.72 7.29 20.20
C ASN A 199 23.55 6.04 19.32
N ARG A 200 24.10 6.08 18.10
CA ARG A 200 23.93 5.02 17.11
C ARG A 200 24.36 3.63 17.61
N ARG A 201 25.48 3.54 18.34
CA ARG A 201 25.96 2.26 18.91
C ARG A 201 24.98 1.72 19.95
N ASP A 202 24.50 2.60 20.83
CA ASP A 202 23.57 2.24 21.90
C ASP A 202 22.21 1.85 21.33
N ALA A 203 21.77 2.48 20.23
CA ALA A 203 20.55 2.11 19.53
C ALA A 203 20.62 0.69 18.95
N PHE A 204 21.72 0.32 18.29
CA PHE A 204 21.92 -1.06 17.84
C PHE A 204 22.07 -2.05 18.99
N ALA A 205 22.66 -1.66 20.11
CA ALA A 205 22.69 -2.51 21.29
C ALA A 205 21.28 -2.75 21.86
N ALA A 206 20.51 -1.68 22.07
CA ALA A 206 19.21 -1.71 22.71
C ALA A 206 18.09 -2.28 21.82
N ILE A 207 18.22 -2.25 20.48
CA ILE A 207 17.25 -2.92 19.61
C ILE A 207 17.37 -4.46 19.68
N HIS A 208 18.59 -4.99 19.87
CA HIS A 208 18.78 -6.45 19.98
C HIS A 208 18.72 -6.95 21.42
N PHE A 209 19.19 -6.12 22.36
CA PHE A 209 19.30 -6.44 23.79
C PHE A 209 18.81 -5.26 24.63
N PRO A 210 17.50 -4.96 24.64
CA PRO A 210 16.96 -3.87 25.42
C PRO A 210 17.02 -4.15 26.93
N ASP A 211 17.59 -3.20 27.67
CA ASP A 211 17.60 -3.23 29.14
C ASP A 211 16.23 -2.83 29.73
N SER A 212 15.45 -2.02 28.99
CA SER A 212 14.09 -1.61 29.38
C SER A 212 13.20 -1.38 28.16
N PRO A 213 11.86 -1.42 28.32
CA PRO A 213 10.92 -1.04 27.27
C PRO A 213 11.12 0.40 26.76
N GLU A 214 11.61 1.31 27.61
CA GLU A 214 11.89 2.69 27.21
C GLU A 214 13.13 2.78 26.31
N ALA A 215 14.20 2.06 26.66
CA ALA A 215 15.41 1.99 25.85
C ALA A 215 15.11 1.37 24.48
N GLN A 216 14.29 0.31 24.44
CA GLN A 216 13.80 -0.31 23.21
C GLN A 216 13.08 0.70 22.31
N LYS A 217 12.13 1.47 22.86
CA LYS A 217 11.39 2.49 22.09
C LYS A 217 12.29 3.61 21.56
N LYS A 218 13.25 4.08 22.36
CA LYS A 218 14.22 5.11 21.93
C LYS A 218 15.13 4.60 20.80
N ALA A 219 15.59 3.36 20.90
CA ALA A 219 16.38 2.70 19.86
C ALA A 219 15.58 2.52 18.57
N GLU A 220 14.34 2.03 18.68
CA GLU A 220 13.43 1.86 17.55
C GLU A 220 13.17 3.20 16.84
N PHE A 221 12.82 4.25 17.60
CA PHE A 221 12.63 5.59 17.04
C PHE A 221 13.87 6.10 16.31
N ARG A 222 15.05 5.97 16.93
CA ARG A 222 16.33 6.41 16.36
C ARG A 222 16.65 5.73 15.02
N LEU A 223 16.51 4.41 14.96
CA LEU A 223 16.84 3.61 13.79
C LEU A 223 15.82 3.81 12.68
N LYS A 224 14.52 3.88 13.01
CA LYS A 224 13.47 4.24 12.05
C LYS A 224 13.68 5.64 11.48
N PHE A 225 14.02 6.62 12.33
CA PHE A 225 14.33 7.97 11.88
C PHE A 225 15.53 7.98 10.93
N GLU A 226 16.62 7.28 11.26
CA GLU A 226 17.81 7.18 10.39
C GLU A 226 17.45 6.62 9.01
N GLU A 227 16.73 5.50 8.99
CA GLU A 227 16.28 4.85 7.76
C GLU A 227 15.43 5.79 6.91
N LEU A 228 14.36 6.36 7.50
CA LEU A 228 13.45 7.25 6.79
C LEU A 228 14.14 8.55 6.35
N PHE A 229 15.08 9.08 7.12
CA PHE A 229 15.83 10.29 6.79
C PHE A 229 16.65 10.09 5.51
N TYR A 230 17.41 9.01 5.40
CA TYR A 230 18.19 8.75 4.18
C TYR A 230 17.34 8.47 2.96
N ILE A 231 16.17 7.84 3.15
CA ILE A 231 15.20 7.61 2.09
C ILE A 231 14.67 8.95 1.59
N GLN A 232 14.17 9.81 2.48
CA GLN A 232 13.68 11.14 2.11
C GLN A 232 14.78 12.00 1.47
N LEU A 233 15.98 12.00 2.04
CA LEU A 233 17.11 12.75 1.51
C LEU A 233 17.47 12.30 0.09
N ARG A 234 17.54 10.99 -0.16
CA ARG A 234 17.78 10.46 -1.51
C ARG A 234 16.70 10.88 -2.50
N LEU A 235 15.42 10.75 -2.12
CA LEU A 235 14.28 11.13 -2.97
C LEU A 235 14.31 12.62 -3.31
N LEU A 236 14.55 13.47 -2.31
CA LEU A 236 14.63 14.93 -2.48
C LEU A 236 15.85 15.34 -3.33
N SER A 237 17.02 14.74 -3.11
CA SER A 237 18.20 14.99 -3.95
C SER A 237 17.98 14.55 -5.40
N MET A 238 17.31 13.41 -5.63
CA MET A 238 16.93 12.97 -6.98
C MET A 238 15.97 13.96 -7.64
N LYS A 239 14.97 14.44 -6.90
CA LYS A 239 14.03 15.46 -7.36
C LYS A 239 14.78 16.75 -7.75
N GLN A 240 15.70 17.22 -6.93
CA GLN A 240 16.49 18.42 -7.21
C GLN A 240 17.35 18.27 -8.46
N ALA A 241 18.12 17.18 -8.57
CA ALA A 241 18.93 16.90 -9.74
C ALA A 241 18.10 16.82 -11.03
N ARG A 242 16.87 16.28 -10.95
CA ARG A 242 15.93 16.28 -12.09
C ARG A 242 15.49 17.69 -12.46
N LEU A 243 15.09 18.51 -11.49
CA LEU A 243 14.66 19.88 -11.71
C LEU A 243 15.76 20.76 -12.31
N GLU A 244 17.04 20.47 -12.02
CA GLU A 244 18.19 21.13 -12.62
C GLU A 244 18.48 20.62 -14.04
N LYS A 245 18.34 19.30 -14.26
CA LYS A 245 18.65 18.65 -15.54
C LYS A 245 17.60 18.87 -16.62
N PHE A 246 16.32 18.81 -16.28
CA PHE A 246 15.22 18.85 -17.23
C PHE A 246 14.49 20.19 -17.18
N ARG A 247 14.75 21.02 -18.20
CA ARG A 247 13.96 22.22 -18.45
C ARG A 247 12.57 21.84 -18.93
N GLY A 248 11.57 22.55 -18.42
CA GLY A 248 10.18 22.43 -18.88
C GLY A 248 9.86 23.48 -19.92
N ARG A 249 8.77 23.27 -20.67
CA ARG A 249 8.12 24.37 -21.40
C ARG A 249 7.66 25.42 -20.37
N VAL A 250 7.63 26.70 -20.74
CA VAL A 250 7.16 27.78 -19.85
C VAL A 250 5.76 28.18 -20.28
N PHE A 251 4.79 28.06 -19.38
CA PHE A 251 3.43 28.57 -19.58
C PHE A 251 3.32 29.93 -18.90
N SER A 252 3.58 31.01 -19.65
CA SER A 252 3.61 32.39 -19.13
C SER A 252 2.23 33.06 -19.15
N THR A 253 1.37 32.64 -20.06
CA THR A 253 0.08 33.30 -20.32
C THR A 253 -1.10 32.45 -19.84
N VAL A 254 -2.13 33.12 -19.32
CA VAL A 254 -3.47 32.54 -19.14
C VAL A 254 -4.33 33.25 -20.17
N GLY A 255 -4.64 32.55 -21.26
CA GLY A 255 -5.21 33.13 -22.47
C GLY A 255 -6.74 33.01 -22.52
N ASP A 256 -7.26 33.15 -23.73
CA ASP A 256 -8.70 33.19 -23.98
C ASP A 256 -9.37 31.85 -23.67
N TYR A 257 -8.75 30.72 -24.05
CA TYR A 257 -9.36 29.41 -23.87
C TYR A 257 -9.61 29.08 -22.40
N PHE A 258 -8.61 29.32 -21.55
CA PHE A 258 -8.75 29.11 -20.10
C PHE A 258 -9.81 30.04 -19.50
N ASN A 259 -9.75 31.34 -19.83
CA ASN A 259 -10.62 32.34 -19.22
C ASN A 259 -12.09 32.19 -19.65
N ARG A 260 -12.34 31.92 -20.94
CA ARG A 260 -13.69 31.67 -21.45
C ARG A 260 -14.25 30.37 -20.93
N PHE A 261 -13.46 29.30 -20.90
CA PHE A 261 -13.90 28.06 -20.28
C PHE A 261 -14.36 28.27 -18.82
N PHE A 262 -13.56 29.01 -18.04
CA PHE A 262 -13.87 29.28 -16.64
C PHE A 262 -15.12 30.15 -16.43
N LYS A 263 -15.35 31.14 -17.31
CA LYS A 263 -16.45 32.10 -17.17
C LYS A 263 -17.76 31.69 -17.85
N GLU A 264 -17.67 31.06 -19.01
CA GLU A 264 -18.80 30.85 -19.93
C GLU A 264 -19.21 29.37 -20.04
N CYS A 265 -18.25 28.44 -19.98
CA CYS A 265 -18.52 27.02 -20.26
C CYS A 265 -18.69 26.18 -18.99
N LEU A 266 -18.06 26.56 -17.89
CA LEU A 266 -18.04 25.76 -16.67
C LEU A 266 -19.43 25.76 -16.00
N PRO A 267 -20.11 24.59 -15.88
CA PRO A 267 -21.50 24.53 -15.44
C PRO A 267 -21.69 24.62 -13.91
N PHE A 268 -20.60 24.73 -13.15
CA PHE A 268 -20.61 24.78 -11.68
C PHE A 268 -19.43 25.59 -11.16
N PRO A 269 -19.52 26.19 -9.96
CA PRO A 269 -18.39 26.87 -9.35
C PRO A 269 -17.32 25.87 -8.91
N LEU A 270 -16.04 26.23 -9.13
CA LEU A 270 -14.92 25.45 -8.59
C LEU A 270 -14.84 25.56 -7.07
N THR A 271 -14.49 24.45 -6.42
CA THR A 271 -14.19 24.40 -4.98
C THR A 271 -12.87 25.14 -4.67
N ASN A 272 -12.62 25.46 -3.40
CA ASN A 272 -11.37 26.12 -3.02
C ASN A 272 -10.18 25.18 -3.20
N ALA A 273 -10.37 23.88 -2.93
CA ALA A 273 -9.37 22.86 -3.20
C ALA A 273 -9.00 22.79 -4.70
N GLN A 274 -9.99 22.78 -5.60
CA GLN A 274 -9.75 22.80 -7.05
C GLN A 274 -9.00 24.07 -7.49
N LYS A 275 -9.40 25.24 -7.01
CA LYS A 275 -8.72 26.52 -7.29
C LYS A 275 -7.27 26.52 -6.79
N ARG A 276 -7.01 25.99 -5.59
CA ARG A 276 -5.67 25.85 -5.03
C ARG A 276 -4.79 24.97 -5.92
N VAL A 277 -5.28 23.81 -6.31
CA VAL A 277 -4.53 22.87 -7.18
C VAL A 277 -4.24 23.48 -8.55
N ILE A 278 -5.19 24.16 -9.18
CA ILE A 278 -4.96 24.82 -10.47
C ILE A 278 -3.88 25.91 -10.35
N LYS A 279 -3.85 26.66 -9.24
CA LYS A 279 -2.79 27.63 -8.96
C LYS A 279 -1.42 26.95 -8.79
N GLU A 280 -1.36 25.84 -8.04
CA GLU A 280 -0.13 25.04 -7.89
C GLU A 280 0.40 24.57 -9.25
N ILE A 281 -0.46 24.00 -10.10
CA ILE A 281 -0.09 23.55 -11.46
C ILE A 281 0.41 24.72 -12.31
N ARG A 282 -0.28 25.86 -12.27
CA ARG A 282 0.13 27.06 -13.03
C ARG A 282 1.51 27.55 -12.59
N THR A 283 1.76 27.64 -11.28
CA THR A 283 3.06 28.08 -10.75
C THR A 283 4.18 27.16 -11.21
N ASP A 284 3.96 25.84 -11.19
CA ASP A 284 4.97 24.88 -11.65
C ASP A 284 5.23 24.99 -13.15
N CYS A 285 4.17 25.08 -13.97
CA CYS A 285 4.31 25.22 -15.43
C CYS A 285 4.95 26.56 -15.84
N GLY A 286 4.83 27.59 -15.00
CA GLY A 286 5.49 28.88 -15.20
C GLY A 286 6.95 28.92 -14.75
N SER A 287 7.43 27.92 -14.01
CA SER A 287 8.76 27.94 -13.37
C SER A 287 9.95 27.72 -14.31
N GLY A 288 9.70 27.24 -15.54
CA GLY A 288 10.74 26.79 -16.48
C GLY A 288 11.34 25.43 -16.15
N LYS A 289 10.87 24.78 -15.09
CA LYS A 289 11.20 23.39 -14.75
C LYS A 289 10.07 22.48 -15.19
N GLN A 290 10.37 21.23 -15.52
CA GLN A 290 9.32 20.28 -15.88
C GLN A 290 8.47 19.94 -14.64
N MET A 291 7.18 20.30 -14.67
CA MET A 291 6.20 19.81 -13.69
C MET A 291 6.03 18.29 -13.80
N ASN A 292 6.04 17.62 -12.65
CA ASN A 292 5.74 16.20 -12.50
C ASN A 292 4.92 15.99 -11.23
N ARG A 293 3.59 15.92 -11.37
CA ARG A 293 2.66 16.08 -10.25
C ARG A 293 1.62 14.98 -10.21
N LEU A 294 1.40 14.42 -9.02
CA LEU A 294 0.30 13.53 -8.68
C LEU A 294 -0.87 14.35 -8.13
N LEU A 295 -1.99 14.33 -8.84
CA LEU A 295 -3.28 14.86 -8.43
C LEU A 295 -4.11 13.75 -7.76
N GLN A 296 -4.28 13.88 -6.46
CA GLN A 296 -5.13 13.01 -5.66
C GLN A 296 -6.46 13.70 -5.36
N GLY A 297 -7.50 12.89 -5.29
CA GLY A 297 -8.80 13.33 -4.82
C GLY A 297 -9.77 12.18 -4.88
N ASP A 298 -10.84 12.26 -4.08
CA ASP A 298 -11.86 11.22 -4.06
C ASP A 298 -12.53 11.05 -5.44
N VAL A 299 -13.19 9.92 -5.69
CA VAL A 299 -14.01 9.70 -6.89
C VAL A 299 -15.08 10.79 -6.95
N GLY A 300 -15.11 11.56 -8.03
CA GLY A 300 -16.06 12.68 -8.18
C GLY A 300 -15.63 14.01 -7.56
N SER A 301 -14.41 14.13 -7.03
CA SER A 301 -13.83 15.41 -6.56
C SER A 301 -13.56 16.45 -7.66
N GLY A 302 -13.78 16.11 -8.93
CA GLY A 302 -13.57 17.02 -10.07
C GLY A 302 -12.14 17.02 -10.64
N LYS A 303 -11.36 15.94 -10.46
CA LYS A 303 -10.02 15.78 -11.05
C LYS A 303 -9.97 16.07 -12.56
N THR A 304 -10.96 15.58 -13.32
CA THR A 304 -11.07 15.80 -14.77
C THR A 304 -11.15 17.28 -15.15
N VAL A 305 -11.84 18.11 -14.35
CA VAL A 305 -11.96 19.56 -14.61
C VAL A 305 -10.63 20.25 -14.39
N VAL A 306 -9.92 19.90 -13.32
CA VAL A 306 -8.57 20.41 -13.05
C VAL A 306 -7.62 20.03 -14.19
N ALA A 307 -7.70 18.78 -14.67
CA ALA A 307 -6.90 18.32 -15.81
C ALA A 307 -7.24 19.09 -17.09
N LEU A 308 -8.52 19.28 -17.41
CA LEU A 308 -8.97 20.03 -18.59
C LEU A 308 -8.50 21.49 -18.57
N MET A 309 -8.69 22.20 -17.46
CA MET A 309 -8.20 23.57 -17.32
C MET A 309 -6.67 23.65 -17.44
N SER A 310 -5.95 22.63 -16.97
CA SER A 310 -4.49 22.56 -17.14
C SER A 310 -4.07 22.31 -18.60
N MET A 311 -4.84 21.52 -19.35
CA MET A 311 -4.63 21.34 -20.79
C MET A 311 -4.93 22.64 -21.57
N LEU A 312 -5.99 23.37 -21.20
CA LEU A 312 -6.30 24.68 -21.80
C LEU A 312 -5.18 25.70 -21.56
N LEU A 313 -4.57 25.69 -20.37
CA LEU A 313 -3.39 26.51 -20.09
C LEU A 313 -2.23 26.22 -21.07
N ALA A 314 -2.00 24.95 -21.43
CA ALA A 314 -0.99 24.59 -22.42
C ALA A 314 -1.34 25.13 -23.81
N ILE A 315 -2.62 25.05 -24.19
CA ILE A 315 -3.14 25.51 -25.49
C ILE A 315 -3.02 27.03 -25.63
N ASP A 316 -3.32 27.79 -24.58
CA ASP A 316 -3.12 29.24 -24.53
C ASP A 316 -1.67 29.65 -24.79
N ASN A 317 -0.71 28.78 -24.47
CA ASN A 317 0.72 28.99 -24.70
C ASN A 317 1.23 28.35 -26.00
N GLY A 318 0.32 27.97 -26.92
CA GLY A 318 0.66 27.45 -28.25
C GLY A 318 1.06 25.98 -28.29
N PHE A 319 0.83 25.23 -27.20
CA PHE A 319 1.15 23.80 -27.12
C PHE A 319 -0.09 22.92 -27.29
N GLN A 320 0.15 21.66 -27.63
CA GLN A 320 -0.83 20.58 -27.63
C GLN A 320 -0.80 19.84 -26.29
N ALA A 321 -1.92 19.22 -25.95
CA ALA A 321 -2.05 18.40 -24.75
C ALA A 321 -2.59 17.01 -25.08
N CYS A 322 -2.28 16.03 -24.22
CA CYS A 322 -2.89 14.71 -24.33
C CYS A 322 -3.36 14.14 -22.98
N LEU A 323 -4.37 13.28 -23.03
CA LEU A 323 -4.87 12.52 -21.89
C LEU A 323 -4.84 11.02 -22.21
N MET A 324 -4.05 10.29 -21.44
CA MET A 324 -3.96 8.84 -21.52
C MET A 324 -4.84 8.18 -20.46
N ALA A 325 -5.71 7.25 -20.89
CA ALA A 325 -6.60 6.47 -20.05
C ALA A 325 -6.34 4.96 -20.20
N PRO A 326 -6.55 4.15 -19.15
CA PRO A 326 -6.15 2.73 -19.12
C PRO A 326 -6.97 1.80 -20.02
N THR A 327 -8.15 2.24 -20.44
CA THR A 327 -9.06 1.44 -21.26
C THR A 327 -9.75 2.32 -22.29
N GLU A 328 -10.20 1.70 -23.39
CA GLU A 328 -10.92 2.41 -24.45
C GLU A 328 -12.22 3.03 -23.92
N ILE A 329 -12.91 2.35 -22.99
CA ILE A 329 -14.13 2.87 -22.36
C ILE A 329 -13.87 4.19 -21.64
N LEU A 330 -12.82 4.24 -20.81
CA LEU A 330 -12.44 5.47 -20.12
C LEU A 330 -11.96 6.57 -21.08
N ALA A 331 -11.21 6.21 -22.14
CA ALA A 331 -10.79 7.17 -23.15
C ALA A 331 -11.99 7.80 -23.89
N ASN A 332 -12.95 6.97 -24.31
CA ASN A 332 -14.19 7.44 -24.93
C ASN A 332 -14.98 8.37 -24.00
N GLN A 333 -15.12 7.98 -22.74
CA GLN A 333 -15.84 8.77 -21.74
C GLN A 333 -15.17 10.13 -21.47
N HIS A 334 -13.84 10.16 -21.37
CA HIS A 334 -13.10 11.41 -21.26
C HIS A 334 -13.29 12.29 -22.49
N ALA A 335 -13.22 11.70 -23.69
CA ALA A 335 -13.46 12.45 -24.94
C ALA A 335 -14.86 13.05 -24.99
N GLU A 336 -15.90 12.26 -24.72
CA GLU A 336 -17.28 12.74 -24.69
C GLU A 336 -17.48 13.84 -23.63
N THR A 337 -16.97 13.61 -22.41
CA THR A 337 -17.13 14.57 -21.30
C THR A 337 -16.40 15.87 -21.58
N ILE A 338 -15.15 15.80 -22.06
CA ILE A 338 -14.33 16.98 -22.35
C ILE A 338 -14.91 17.75 -23.53
N SER A 339 -15.27 17.08 -24.63
CA SER A 339 -15.90 17.73 -25.79
C SER A 339 -17.20 18.42 -25.38
N LYS A 340 -18.04 17.77 -24.53
CA LYS A 340 -19.26 18.39 -24.02
C LYS A 340 -18.99 19.60 -23.11
N MET A 341 -17.97 19.54 -22.26
CA MET A 341 -17.59 20.65 -21.37
C MET A 341 -17.00 21.84 -22.13
N LEU A 342 -16.26 21.60 -23.22
CA LEU A 342 -15.70 22.66 -24.06
C LEU A 342 -16.80 23.42 -24.82
N GLY A 343 -17.95 22.78 -25.10
CA GLY A 343 -19.09 23.43 -25.73
C GLY A 343 -18.72 24.04 -27.09
N GLU A 344 -18.91 25.35 -27.24
CA GLU A 344 -18.61 26.10 -28.47
C GLU A 344 -17.18 26.67 -28.51
N LEU A 345 -16.32 26.33 -27.55
CA LEU A 345 -14.90 26.69 -27.64
C LEU A 345 -14.27 26.01 -28.85
N ASP A 346 -13.53 26.77 -29.65
CA ASP A 346 -12.79 26.28 -30.83
C ASP A 346 -11.53 25.50 -30.42
N VAL A 347 -11.73 24.39 -29.71
CA VAL A 347 -10.68 23.49 -29.23
C VAL A 347 -10.91 22.10 -29.81
N PRO A 348 -10.28 21.77 -30.96
CA PRO A 348 -10.39 20.45 -31.57
C PRO A 348 -9.86 19.33 -30.66
N VAL A 349 -10.74 18.40 -30.32
CA VAL A 349 -10.46 17.19 -29.53
C VAL A 349 -10.53 15.96 -30.43
N ALA A 350 -9.52 15.11 -30.38
CA ALA A 350 -9.48 13.84 -31.11
C ALA A 350 -9.35 12.64 -30.16
N LEU A 351 -9.88 11.49 -30.58
CA LEU A 351 -9.80 10.22 -29.86
C LEU A 351 -8.96 9.18 -30.63
N LEU A 352 -7.92 8.65 -29.99
CA LEU A 352 -7.07 7.59 -30.52
C LEU A 352 -7.05 6.37 -29.60
N THR A 353 -7.62 5.26 -30.08
CA THR A 353 -7.68 3.98 -29.36
C THR A 353 -7.24 2.84 -30.28
N GLY A 354 -7.13 1.62 -29.74
CA GLY A 354 -6.79 0.42 -30.53
C GLY A 354 -7.82 0.17 -31.62
N SER A 355 -9.10 0.43 -31.32
CA SER A 355 -10.23 0.29 -32.24
C SER A 355 -10.38 1.40 -33.30
N THR A 356 -9.59 2.48 -33.25
CA THR A 356 -9.69 3.58 -34.22
C THR A 356 -9.31 3.12 -35.64
N LYS A 357 -10.23 3.30 -36.60
CA LYS A 357 -10.06 2.89 -38.01
C LYS A 357 -8.89 3.61 -38.69
N THR A 358 -8.21 2.93 -39.62
CA THR A 358 -7.02 3.42 -40.33
C THR A 358 -7.20 4.79 -40.99
N ALA A 359 -8.33 5.02 -41.66
CA ALA A 359 -8.62 6.31 -42.29
C ALA A 359 -8.73 7.47 -41.29
N ALA A 360 -9.31 7.22 -40.12
CA ALA A 360 -9.39 8.21 -39.03
C ALA A 360 -8.03 8.41 -38.37
N ARG A 361 -7.26 7.34 -38.15
CA ARG A 361 -5.88 7.43 -37.63
C ARG A 361 -5.01 8.34 -38.50
N ARG A 362 -5.07 8.20 -39.82
CA ARG A 362 -4.29 9.05 -40.76
C ARG A 362 -4.61 10.53 -40.57
N LYS A 363 -5.90 10.90 -40.53
CA LYS A 363 -6.33 12.29 -40.27
C LYS A 363 -5.86 12.81 -38.91
N ILE A 364 -5.89 11.95 -37.89
CA ILE A 364 -5.39 12.31 -36.56
C ILE A 364 -3.89 12.57 -36.61
N HIS A 365 -3.10 11.70 -37.25
CA HIS A 365 -1.65 11.90 -37.35
C HIS A 365 -1.29 13.19 -38.11
N GLU A 366 -1.94 13.44 -39.24
CA GLU A 366 -1.79 14.69 -40.00
C GLU A 366 -2.15 15.92 -39.14
N GLY A 367 -3.29 15.87 -38.45
CA GLY A 367 -3.75 16.96 -37.60
C GLY A 367 -2.91 17.21 -36.33
N LEU A 368 -2.18 16.20 -35.86
CA LEU A 368 -1.24 16.35 -34.75
C LEU A 368 0.06 17.01 -35.20
N GLN A 369 0.53 16.68 -36.41
CA GLN A 369 1.75 17.24 -36.99
C GLN A 369 1.57 18.68 -37.48
N ASP A 370 0.40 19.03 -38.03
CA ASP A 370 0.10 20.40 -38.46
C ASP A 370 -0.30 21.33 -37.29
N GLY A 371 -0.76 20.74 -36.18
CA GLY A 371 -1.17 21.43 -34.95
C GLY A 371 -2.64 21.87 -34.92
N SER A 372 -3.46 21.39 -35.85
CA SER A 372 -4.91 21.61 -35.89
C SER A 372 -5.63 20.89 -34.74
N ILE A 373 -5.17 19.70 -34.35
CA ILE A 373 -5.66 18.99 -33.16
C ILE A 373 -4.98 19.57 -31.92
N LYS A 374 -5.76 20.08 -30.96
CA LYS A 374 -5.23 20.68 -29.72
C LYS A 374 -5.17 19.69 -28.56
N ILE A 375 -6.18 18.83 -28.44
CA ILE A 375 -6.26 17.82 -27.39
C ILE A 375 -6.39 16.44 -28.01
N LEU A 376 -5.52 15.52 -27.60
CA LEU A 376 -5.60 14.11 -27.98
C LEU A 376 -5.91 13.24 -26.76
N ILE A 377 -7.00 12.48 -26.82
CA ILE A 377 -7.40 11.55 -25.76
C ILE A 377 -7.24 10.14 -26.29
N GLY A 378 -6.73 9.22 -25.47
CA GLY A 378 -6.49 7.87 -25.95
C GLY A 378 -5.98 6.87 -24.93
N THR A 379 -5.68 5.67 -25.41
CA THR A 379 -5.10 4.59 -24.60
C THR A 379 -3.59 4.49 -24.81
N HIS A 380 -2.99 3.32 -24.59
CA HIS A 380 -1.60 3.04 -24.97
C HIS A 380 -1.31 3.27 -26.46
N ALA A 381 -2.32 3.45 -27.31
CA ALA A 381 -2.13 3.87 -28.69
C ALA A 381 -1.40 5.23 -28.81
N LEU A 382 -1.48 6.10 -27.79
CA LEU A 382 -0.82 7.42 -27.78
C LEU A 382 0.71 7.35 -27.77
N ILE A 383 1.29 6.24 -27.29
CA ILE A 383 2.74 6.05 -27.18
C ILE A 383 3.34 5.29 -28.36
N GLU A 384 2.53 4.91 -29.35
CA GLU A 384 3.00 4.27 -30.58
C GLU A 384 3.89 5.23 -31.37
N ASP A 385 4.95 4.73 -32.02
CA ASP A 385 5.94 5.54 -32.75
C ASP A 385 5.33 6.50 -33.79
N PRO A 386 4.28 6.13 -34.57
CA PRO A 386 3.67 7.01 -35.56
C PRO A 386 2.97 8.25 -34.99
N VAL A 387 2.64 8.27 -33.70
CA VAL A 387 2.00 9.43 -33.06
C VAL A 387 3.05 10.50 -32.83
N GLN A 388 2.99 11.59 -33.60
CA GLN A 388 3.91 12.72 -33.50
C GLN A 388 3.12 14.02 -33.35
N PHE A 389 3.50 14.80 -32.34
CA PHE A 389 2.90 16.10 -32.07
C PHE A 389 3.78 17.20 -32.67
N LYS A 390 3.16 18.28 -33.15
CA LYS A 390 3.89 19.51 -33.50
C LYS A 390 4.58 20.13 -32.28
N ALA A 391 3.87 20.21 -31.16
CA ALA A 391 4.36 20.85 -29.95
C ALA A 391 3.64 20.34 -28.69
N LEU A 392 3.94 19.12 -28.25
CA LEU A 392 3.38 18.58 -27.00
C LEU A 392 3.97 19.32 -25.78
N GLY A 393 3.08 19.92 -24.97
CA GLY A 393 3.46 20.68 -23.77
C GLY A 393 2.90 20.12 -22.47
N PHE A 394 1.78 19.40 -22.49
CA PHE A 394 1.14 18.90 -21.27
C PHE A 394 0.52 17.51 -21.46
N VAL A 395 0.76 16.63 -20.50
CA VAL A 395 0.33 15.22 -20.53
C VAL A 395 -0.41 14.90 -19.25
N VAL A 396 -1.62 14.37 -19.39
CA VAL A 396 -2.44 13.85 -18.30
C VAL A 396 -2.45 12.33 -18.37
N ILE A 397 -2.17 11.66 -17.25
CA ILE A 397 -2.26 10.20 -17.12
C ILE A 397 -3.31 9.88 -16.07
N ASP A 398 -4.40 9.22 -16.45
CA ASP A 398 -5.45 8.79 -15.52
C ASP A 398 -5.22 7.33 -15.09
N GLU A 399 -5.45 7.03 -13.80
CA GLU A 399 -5.30 5.71 -13.18
C GLU A 399 -3.91 5.07 -13.43
N GLN A 400 -2.88 5.72 -12.85
CA GLN A 400 -1.45 5.39 -13.03
C GLN A 400 -1.09 3.91 -12.88
N HIS A 401 -1.78 3.14 -12.03
CA HIS A 401 -1.34 1.80 -11.62
C HIS A 401 -1.31 0.76 -12.74
N ARG A 402 -1.89 1.05 -13.91
CA ARG A 402 -1.77 0.18 -15.11
C ARG A 402 -0.64 0.58 -16.05
N PHE A 403 0.01 1.72 -15.80
CA PHE A 403 1.00 2.29 -16.68
C PHE A 403 2.39 2.33 -16.05
N GLY A 404 3.31 1.56 -16.64
CA GLY A 404 4.67 1.41 -16.16
C GLY A 404 5.54 2.65 -16.43
N VAL A 405 6.71 2.67 -15.80
CA VAL A 405 7.72 3.74 -15.92
C VAL A 405 8.17 3.95 -17.38
N GLU A 406 8.30 2.87 -18.15
CA GLU A 406 8.72 2.88 -19.56
C GLU A 406 7.76 3.68 -20.46
N GLN A 407 6.46 3.62 -20.20
CA GLN A 407 5.45 4.29 -21.01
C GLN A 407 5.48 5.81 -20.79
N ARG A 408 5.84 6.26 -19.58
CA ARG A 408 6.09 7.68 -19.29
C ARG A 408 7.31 8.19 -20.05
N ALA A 409 8.41 7.43 -20.06
CA ALA A 409 9.61 7.78 -20.80
C ALA A 409 9.34 7.93 -22.31
N ARG A 410 8.49 7.08 -22.89
CA ARG A 410 8.08 7.21 -24.30
C ARG A 410 7.31 8.49 -24.58
N LEU A 411 6.45 8.95 -23.65
CA LEU A 411 5.75 10.24 -23.78
C LEU A 411 6.72 11.42 -23.69
N TRP A 412 7.80 11.31 -22.93
CA TRP A 412 8.84 12.36 -22.89
C TRP A 412 9.53 12.48 -24.24
N ALA A 413 9.84 11.35 -24.87
CA ALA A 413 10.50 11.29 -26.17
C ALA A 413 9.63 11.83 -27.33
N LYS A 414 8.33 12.11 -27.10
CA LYS A 414 7.44 12.72 -28.10
C LYS A 414 7.62 14.23 -28.27
N SER A 415 8.48 14.88 -27.49
CA SER A 415 8.77 16.32 -27.58
C SER A 415 10.25 16.57 -27.30
N ASP A 416 10.88 17.49 -28.03
CA ASP A 416 12.31 17.84 -27.81
C ASP A 416 12.58 18.36 -26.39
N THR A 417 11.59 19.06 -25.82
CA THR A 417 11.59 19.48 -24.42
C THR A 417 10.53 18.65 -23.68
N PRO A 418 10.88 17.99 -22.56
CA PRO A 418 9.93 17.16 -21.83
C PRO A 418 8.65 17.93 -21.49
N PRO A 419 7.46 17.38 -21.84
CA PRO A 419 6.20 18.01 -21.49
C PRO A 419 5.98 17.94 -19.98
N HIS A 420 5.11 18.82 -19.47
CA HIS A 420 4.62 18.74 -18.10
C HIS A 420 3.72 17.53 -17.91
N ILE A 421 3.83 16.87 -16.76
CA ILE A 421 3.08 15.65 -16.46
C ILE A 421 2.20 15.84 -15.24
N LEU A 422 0.91 15.57 -15.44
CA LEU A 422 -0.09 15.46 -14.39
C LEU A 422 -0.60 14.02 -14.35
N VAL A 423 -0.38 13.34 -13.23
CA VAL A 423 -0.89 12.00 -13.00
C VAL A 423 -2.09 12.07 -12.06
N MET A 424 -3.17 11.36 -12.35
CA MET A 424 -4.38 11.33 -11.52
C MET A 424 -4.59 9.94 -10.94
N THR A 425 -5.04 9.90 -9.68
CA THR A 425 -5.50 8.66 -9.04
C THR A 425 -6.83 8.88 -8.34
N ALA A 426 -7.72 7.89 -8.42
CA ALA A 426 -8.96 7.88 -7.67
C ALA A 426 -8.80 7.34 -6.24
N THR A 427 -7.74 6.60 -5.94
CA THR A 427 -7.47 6.11 -4.59
C THR A 427 -6.69 7.17 -3.82
N PRO A 428 -7.27 7.78 -2.78
CA PRO A 428 -6.53 8.69 -1.93
C PRO A 428 -5.42 7.88 -1.24
N ILE A 429 -4.20 8.38 -1.24
CA ILE A 429 -3.08 7.78 -0.51
C ILE A 429 -2.60 8.85 0.46
N PRO A 430 -2.32 8.54 1.74
CA PRO A 430 -1.78 9.52 2.67
C PRO A 430 -0.60 10.28 2.03
N ARG A 431 -0.62 11.62 2.09
CA ARG A 431 0.31 12.46 1.33
C ARG A 431 1.77 12.09 1.57
N THR A 432 2.16 11.89 2.82
CA THR A 432 3.52 11.50 3.22
C THR A 432 3.95 10.18 2.62
N LEU A 433 3.03 9.21 2.54
CA LEU A 433 3.23 7.93 1.91
C LEU A 433 3.36 8.09 0.38
N ALA A 434 2.45 8.84 -0.25
CA ALA A 434 2.48 9.09 -1.68
C ALA A 434 3.79 9.73 -2.13
N MET A 435 4.32 10.69 -1.37
CA MET A 435 5.60 11.32 -1.68
C MET A 435 6.82 10.41 -1.44
N THR A 436 6.65 9.32 -0.69
CA THR A 436 7.73 8.35 -0.43
C THR A 436 7.69 7.22 -1.45
N ILE A 437 6.50 6.70 -1.78
CA ILE A 437 6.28 5.66 -2.79
C ILE A 437 6.54 6.23 -4.19
N TYR A 438 5.95 7.39 -4.50
CA TYR A 438 6.06 8.03 -5.80
C TYR A 438 7.15 9.11 -5.84
N GLY A 439 8.04 9.14 -4.85
CA GLY A 439 9.34 9.83 -4.82
C GLY A 439 9.48 11.15 -5.57
N ASP A 440 9.57 11.06 -6.90
CA ASP A 440 9.78 12.14 -7.86
C ASP A 440 8.53 12.99 -8.16
N LEU A 441 7.34 12.62 -7.66
CA LEU A 441 6.09 13.34 -7.87
C LEU A 441 5.80 14.36 -6.77
N ASP A 442 5.48 15.59 -7.17
CA ASP A 442 4.81 16.54 -6.29
C ASP A 442 3.35 16.14 -6.09
N VAL A 443 2.83 16.26 -4.86
CA VAL A 443 1.46 15.79 -4.55
C VAL A 443 0.54 16.97 -4.30
N SER A 444 -0.52 17.06 -5.12
CA SER A 444 -1.69 17.92 -4.90
C SER A 444 -2.88 17.07 -4.45
N VAL A 445 -3.62 17.58 -3.48
CA VAL A 445 -4.81 16.92 -2.93
C VAL A 445 -6.04 17.80 -3.13
N ILE A 446 -7.12 17.22 -3.68
CA ILE A 446 -8.47 17.77 -3.67
C ILE A 446 -9.24 17.09 -2.53
N ASP A 447 -9.34 17.79 -1.41
CA ASP A 447 -9.97 17.39 -0.15
C ASP A 447 -11.42 17.87 0.00
N GLU A 448 -11.94 18.62 -0.98
CA GLU A 448 -13.32 19.12 -1.01
C GLU A 448 -14.14 18.39 -2.10
N LEU A 449 -15.37 18.01 -1.76
CA LEU A 449 -16.36 17.53 -2.74
C LEU A 449 -17.08 18.72 -3.40
N PRO A 450 -17.47 18.62 -4.69
CA PRO A 450 -18.25 19.66 -5.35
C PRO A 450 -19.58 19.95 -4.62
N PRO A 451 -20.05 21.20 -4.61
CA PRO A 451 -21.31 21.58 -3.98
C PRO A 451 -22.49 20.84 -4.61
N GLY A 452 -23.44 20.40 -3.76
CA GLY A 452 -24.65 19.67 -4.18
C GLY A 452 -24.54 18.15 -4.11
N ARG A 453 -23.35 17.58 -3.90
CA ARG A 453 -23.18 16.13 -3.73
C ARG A 453 -23.57 15.69 -2.32
N LYS A 454 -24.52 14.76 -2.21
CA LYS A 454 -24.91 14.15 -0.93
C LYS A 454 -23.98 12.98 -0.58
N PRO A 455 -23.61 12.80 0.69
CA PRO A 455 -22.81 11.66 1.12
C PRO A 455 -23.58 10.35 0.91
N ILE A 456 -22.88 9.29 0.55
CA ILE A 456 -23.48 7.98 0.30
C ILE A 456 -23.83 7.34 1.65
N SER A 457 -25.09 6.92 1.79
CA SER A 457 -25.54 6.20 2.98
C SER A 457 -25.07 4.75 2.89
N THR A 458 -24.01 4.42 3.61
CA THR A 458 -23.42 3.07 3.60
C THR A 458 -23.96 2.26 4.77
N VAL A 459 -24.49 1.07 4.51
CA VAL A 459 -25.04 0.17 5.54
C VAL A 459 -24.50 -1.24 5.40
N HIS A 460 -24.22 -1.88 6.54
CA HIS A 460 -23.86 -3.29 6.62
C HIS A 460 -25.11 -4.15 6.84
N ARG A 461 -25.27 -5.20 6.04
CA ARG A 461 -26.34 -6.19 6.15
C ARG A 461 -25.76 -7.60 6.00
N THR A 462 -26.53 -8.57 6.51
CA THR A 462 -26.19 -9.99 6.43
C THR A 462 -27.20 -10.71 5.55
N ASP A 463 -26.91 -11.95 5.15
CA ASP A 463 -27.83 -12.79 4.37
C ASP A 463 -29.25 -12.86 4.97
N ALA A 464 -29.39 -12.81 6.30
CA ALA A 464 -30.69 -12.80 6.99
C ALA A 464 -31.57 -11.60 6.60
N HIS A 465 -30.97 -10.50 6.16
CA HIS A 465 -31.66 -9.28 5.76
C HIS A 465 -31.96 -9.20 4.25
N ARG A 466 -31.61 -10.22 3.46
CA ARG A 466 -31.68 -10.18 1.98
C ARG A 466 -33.08 -9.80 1.46
N LEU A 467 -34.15 -10.33 2.03
CA LEU A 467 -35.54 -9.97 1.64
C LEU A 467 -35.85 -8.49 1.87
N GLN A 468 -35.34 -7.89 2.95
CA GLN A 468 -35.53 -6.47 3.23
C GLN A 468 -34.78 -5.62 2.21
N VAL A 469 -33.56 -6.03 1.85
CA VAL A 469 -32.78 -5.36 0.80
C VAL A 469 -33.53 -5.44 -0.53
N TRP A 470 -34.11 -6.58 -0.91
CA TRP A 470 -34.82 -6.71 -2.19
C TRP A 470 -36.06 -5.82 -2.26
N ASN A 471 -36.81 -5.73 -1.16
CA ASN A 471 -37.94 -4.82 -1.05
C ASN A 471 -37.51 -3.35 -1.16
N PHE A 472 -36.35 -3.00 -0.60
CA PHE A 472 -35.75 -1.67 -0.77
C PHE A 472 -35.37 -1.40 -2.23
N LEU A 473 -34.70 -2.34 -2.91
CA LEU A 473 -34.37 -2.20 -4.33
C LEU A 473 -35.61 -2.02 -5.20
N LYS A 474 -36.70 -2.75 -4.93
CA LYS A 474 -37.97 -2.60 -5.67
C LYS A 474 -38.56 -1.20 -5.54
N LYS A 475 -38.43 -0.58 -4.36
CA LYS A 475 -38.88 0.81 -4.12
C LYS A 475 -38.01 1.80 -4.89
N GLU A 476 -36.69 1.64 -4.85
CA GLU A 476 -35.76 2.52 -5.57
C GLU A 476 -35.96 2.44 -7.09
N ILE A 477 -36.15 1.23 -7.63
CA ILE A 477 -36.45 1.05 -9.06
C ILE A 477 -37.80 1.66 -9.44
N ALA A 478 -38.80 1.60 -8.56
CA ALA A 478 -40.10 2.24 -8.80
C ALA A 478 -39.99 3.78 -8.87
N LEU A 479 -38.96 4.37 -8.27
CA LEU A 479 -38.63 5.80 -8.40
C LEU A 479 -37.84 6.11 -9.70
N GLY A 480 -37.68 5.14 -10.60
CA GLY A 480 -36.97 5.29 -11.86
C GLY A 480 -35.45 5.11 -11.76
N ARG A 481 -34.93 4.65 -10.62
CA ARG A 481 -33.49 4.53 -10.35
C ARG A 481 -32.93 3.17 -10.77
N GLN A 482 -31.62 3.12 -10.94
CA GLN A 482 -30.91 1.89 -11.33
C GLN A 482 -30.00 1.36 -10.21
N VAL A 483 -29.73 0.05 -10.25
CA VAL A 483 -29.04 -0.69 -9.18
C VAL A 483 -27.84 -1.46 -9.73
N TYR A 484 -26.72 -1.35 -9.04
CA TYR A 484 -25.56 -2.23 -9.22
C TYR A 484 -25.56 -3.35 -8.17
N ILE A 485 -25.29 -4.59 -8.60
CA ILE A 485 -25.06 -5.74 -7.72
C ILE A 485 -23.72 -6.38 -8.10
N VAL A 486 -22.74 -6.30 -7.20
CA VAL A 486 -21.36 -6.68 -7.47
C VAL A 486 -20.96 -7.92 -6.66
N TYR A 487 -20.45 -8.93 -7.35
CA TYR A 487 -19.92 -10.17 -6.78
C TYR A 487 -18.38 -10.19 -6.85
N PRO A 488 -17.69 -10.76 -5.85
CA PRO A 488 -16.24 -10.89 -5.86
C PRO A 488 -15.82 -11.94 -6.88
N LEU A 489 -14.63 -11.77 -7.46
CA LEU A 489 -14.00 -12.75 -8.35
C LEU A 489 -12.55 -12.94 -7.93
N ILE A 490 -12.20 -14.13 -7.44
CA ILE A 490 -10.86 -14.47 -6.98
C ILE A 490 -10.13 -15.27 -8.07
N LYS A 491 -8.94 -14.81 -8.48
CA LYS A 491 -8.12 -15.45 -9.53
C LYS A 491 -7.76 -16.90 -9.23
N GLU A 492 -7.69 -17.30 -7.96
CA GLU A 492 -7.38 -18.67 -7.55
C GLU A 492 -8.61 -19.61 -7.59
N SER A 493 -9.83 -19.06 -7.61
CA SER A 493 -11.10 -19.80 -7.50
C SER A 493 -12.09 -19.50 -8.63
N GLU A 494 -11.57 -19.17 -9.82
CA GLU A 494 -12.38 -18.62 -10.93
C GLU A 494 -13.56 -19.50 -11.37
N LYS A 495 -13.46 -20.83 -11.25
CA LYS A 495 -14.57 -21.74 -11.61
C LYS A 495 -15.73 -21.65 -10.61
N SER A 496 -15.43 -21.52 -9.32
CA SER A 496 -16.46 -21.42 -8.28
C SER A 496 -17.11 -20.04 -8.27
N ASP A 497 -16.34 -18.98 -8.52
CA ASP A 497 -16.85 -17.61 -8.45
C ASP A 497 -17.70 -17.23 -9.67
N MET A 498 -17.39 -17.76 -10.86
CA MET A 498 -18.27 -17.63 -12.03
C MET A 498 -19.63 -18.29 -11.77
N LYS A 499 -19.63 -19.48 -11.16
CA LYS A 499 -20.86 -20.15 -10.75
C LYS A 499 -21.65 -19.31 -9.76
N ASN A 500 -20.98 -18.69 -8.78
CA ASN A 500 -21.65 -17.79 -7.82
C ASN A 500 -22.29 -16.58 -8.50
N LEU A 501 -21.64 -15.99 -9.52
CA LEU A 501 -22.22 -14.89 -10.29
C LEU A 501 -23.44 -15.34 -11.10
N GLU A 502 -23.36 -16.47 -11.79
CA GLU A 502 -24.46 -17.03 -12.58
C GLU A 502 -25.64 -17.43 -11.69
N ASP A 503 -25.38 -18.11 -10.58
CA ASP A 503 -26.39 -18.46 -9.57
C ASP A 503 -27.03 -17.19 -8.98
N GLY A 504 -26.22 -16.17 -8.69
CA GLY A 504 -26.66 -14.86 -8.24
C GLY A 504 -27.54 -14.13 -9.27
N TYR A 505 -27.14 -14.14 -10.54
CA TYR A 505 -27.93 -13.57 -11.65
C TYR A 505 -29.27 -14.29 -11.78
N ASN A 506 -29.27 -15.63 -11.77
CA ASN A 506 -30.49 -16.43 -11.84
C ASN A 506 -31.43 -16.15 -10.65
N ALA A 507 -30.88 -16.01 -9.44
CA ALA A 507 -31.65 -15.64 -8.26
C ALA A 507 -32.28 -14.25 -8.39
N ILE A 508 -31.52 -13.26 -8.88
CA ILE A 508 -32.05 -11.90 -9.15
C ILE A 508 -33.15 -11.95 -10.21
N CYS A 509 -32.96 -12.65 -11.33
CA CYS A 509 -33.99 -12.80 -12.37
C CYS A 509 -35.27 -13.46 -11.85
N ARG A 510 -35.16 -14.39 -10.89
CA ARG A 510 -36.32 -15.01 -10.23
C ARG A 510 -37.08 -14.02 -9.33
N ASP A 511 -36.36 -13.22 -8.54
CA ASP A 511 -36.96 -12.29 -7.57
C ASP A 511 -37.41 -10.96 -8.21
N PHE A 512 -36.85 -10.64 -9.39
CA PHE A 512 -37.11 -9.49 -10.25
C PHE A 512 -37.48 -9.94 -11.67
N PRO A 513 -38.68 -10.52 -11.88
CA PRO A 513 -39.07 -11.11 -13.15
C PRO A 513 -39.38 -10.08 -14.24
N ALA A 514 -39.08 -10.45 -15.48
CA ALA A 514 -39.50 -9.73 -16.69
C ALA A 514 -41.03 -9.85 -16.91
N PRO A 515 -41.68 -8.88 -17.58
CA PRO A 515 -41.11 -7.68 -18.20
C PRO A 515 -40.92 -6.50 -17.23
N LYS A 516 -41.42 -6.60 -15.99
CA LYS A 516 -41.42 -5.51 -15.00
C LYS A 516 -40.02 -5.07 -14.61
N TYR A 517 -39.09 -6.02 -14.49
CA TYR A 517 -37.69 -5.75 -14.23
C TYR A 517 -36.83 -6.31 -15.37
N ARG A 518 -35.76 -5.59 -15.70
CA ARG A 518 -34.81 -5.97 -16.75
C ARG A 518 -33.41 -5.96 -16.15
N VAL A 519 -32.69 -7.06 -16.30
CA VAL A 519 -31.40 -7.30 -15.63
C VAL A 519 -30.32 -7.54 -16.69
N SER A 520 -29.23 -6.79 -16.61
CA SER A 520 -28.01 -7.01 -17.40
C SER A 520 -26.94 -7.74 -16.58
N ILE A 521 -26.01 -8.41 -17.27
CA ILE A 521 -24.89 -9.11 -16.65
C ILE A 521 -23.55 -8.74 -17.30
N VAL A 522 -22.56 -8.37 -16.49
CA VAL A 522 -21.22 -7.98 -16.96
C VAL A 522 -20.12 -8.70 -16.19
N HIS A 523 -19.27 -9.45 -16.89
CA HIS A 523 -18.14 -10.14 -16.25
C HIS A 523 -16.92 -10.24 -17.16
N GLY A 524 -15.74 -10.49 -16.55
CA GLY A 524 -14.44 -10.40 -17.23
C GLY A 524 -14.25 -11.34 -18.42
N LYS A 525 -14.97 -12.47 -18.47
CA LYS A 525 -14.88 -13.49 -19.52
C LYS A 525 -15.72 -13.20 -20.77
N GLN A 526 -16.66 -12.26 -20.71
CA GLN A 526 -17.40 -11.82 -21.91
C GLN A 526 -16.45 -11.15 -22.92
N LYS A 527 -16.77 -11.30 -24.22
CA LYS A 527 -16.08 -10.53 -25.26
C LYS A 527 -16.33 -9.04 -25.02
N ASN A 528 -15.37 -8.19 -25.39
CA ASN A 528 -15.49 -6.75 -25.16
C ASN A 528 -16.75 -6.18 -25.81
N ALA A 529 -17.11 -6.63 -27.01
CA ALA A 529 -18.35 -6.22 -27.68
C ALA A 529 -19.62 -6.53 -26.86
N ASP A 530 -19.67 -7.69 -26.20
CA ASP A 530 -20.83 -8.10 -25.39
C ASP A 530 -20.90 -7.26 -24.10
N LYS A 531 -19.75 -6.98 -23.47
CA LYS A 531 -19.67 -6.09 -22.30
C LYS A 531 -20.15 -4.69 -22.67
N ASP A 532 -19.63 -4.14 -23.76
CA ASP A 532 -19.98 -2.80 -24.21
C ASP A 532 -21.46 -2.69 -24.53
N PHE A 533 -22.04 -3.72 -25.15
CA PHE A 533 -23.47 -3.81 -25.41
C PHE A 533 -24.31 -3.79 -24.12
N GLU A 534 -24.03 -4.69 -23.17
CA GLU A 534 -24.77 -4.76 -21.89
C GLU A 534 -24.57 -3.50 -21.02
N MET A 535 -23.37 -2.92 -21.05
CA MET A 535 -23.10 -1.62 -20.41
C MET A 535 -23.94 -0.51 -21.03
N GLN A 536 -23.99 -0.40 -22.36
CA GLN A 536 -24.78 0.62 -23.04
C GLN A 536 -26.28 0.49 -22.75
N ARG A 537 -26.82 -0.72 -22.68
CA ARG A 537 -28.23 -0.95 -22.31
C ARG A 537 -28.53 -0.40 -20.92
N PHE A 538 -27.62 -0.60 -19.97
CA PHE A 538 -27.77 -0.04 -18.63
C PHE A 538 -27.59 1.49 -18.63
N VAL A 539 -26.60 2.06 -19.33
CA VAL A 539 -26.45 3.53 -19.43
C VAL A 539 -27.71 4.20 -20.02
N LYS A 540 -28.34 3.57 -21.02
CA LYS A 540 -29.57 4.05 -21.67
C LYS A 540 -30.84 3.87 -20.81
N GLY A 541 -30.74 3.21 -19.65
CA GLY A 541 -31.90 2.92 -18.80
C GLY A 541 -32.77 1.77 -19.30
N GLU A 542 -32.32 0.97 -20.28
CA GLU A 542 -33.06 -0.19 -20.78
C GLU A 542 -33.10 -1.35 -19.78
N THR A 543 -32.11 -1.42 -18.88
CA THR A 543 -32.03 -2.35 -17.76
C THR A 543 -32.00 -1.60 -16.43
N HIS A 544 -32.68 -2.15 -15.43
CA HIS A 544 -32.82 -1.53 -14.10
C HIS A 544 -31.73 -2.00 -13.14
N ILE A 545 -31.27 -3.24 -13.31
CA ILE A 545 -30.29 -3.89 -12.44
C ILE A 545 -29.13 -4.38 -13.31
N MET A 546 -27.90 -4.09 -12.89
CA MET A 546 -26.69 -4.66 -13.47
C MET A 546 -26.02 -5.57 -12.45
N VAL A 547 -25.94 -6.86 -12.77
CA VAL A 547 -25.20 -7.85 -12.01
C VAL A 547 -23.80 -7.96 -12.59
N ALA A 548 -22.76 -7.78 -11.79
CA ALA A 548 -21.41 -7.79 -12.32
C ALA A 548 -20.34 -8.24 -11.33
N THR A 549 -19.13 -8.39 -11.85
CA THR A 549 -17.93 -8.64 -11.04
C THR A 549 -17.12 -7.35 -10.86
N THR A 550 -15.93 -7.44 -10.26
CA THR A 550 -14.97 -6.33 -10.08
C THR A 550 -14.60 -5.60 -11.38
N VAL A 551 -15.03 -6.07 -12.55
CA VAL A 551 -14.83 -5.39 -13.84
C VAL A 551 -15.50 -4.01 -13.90
N ILE A 552 -16.54 -3.75 -13.09
CA ILE A 552 -17.15 -2.41 -12.95
C ILE A 552 -16.20 -1.39 -12.29
N GLU A 553 -15.08 -1.83 -11.70
CA GLU A 553 -14.02 -0.93 -11.24
C GLU A 553 -13.55 0.04 -12.36
N VAL A 554 -13.83 -0.25 -13.64
CA VAL A 554 -13.46 0.61 -14.77
C VAL A 554 -14.61 1.52 -15.24
N GLY A 555 -14.57 2.77 -14.79
CA GLY A 555 -14.94 3.96 -15.55
C GLY A 555 -16.40 4.40 -15.68
N VAL A 556 -17.36 3.52 -15.98
CA VAL A 556 -18.64 3.98 -16.54
C VAL A 556 -19.45 4.85 -15.58
N ASN A 557 -19.88 6.02 -16.05
CA ASN A 557 -20.70 6.98 -15.33
C ASN A 557 -22.19 6.75 -15.62
N VAL A 558 -22.97 6.35 -14.61
CA VAL A 558 -24.43 6.25 -14.72
C VAL A 558 -25.06 7.15 -13.65
N PRO A 559 -25.44 8.40 -13.98
CA PRO A 559 -25.99 9.35 -13.01
C PRO A 559 -27.24 8.84 -12.30
N ASN A 560 -28.04 8.00 -12.97
CA ASN A 560 -29.30 7.44 -12.46
C ASN A 560 -29.10 6.18 -11.59
N ALA A 561 -27.87 5.68 -11.47
CA ALA A 561 -27.56 4.56 -10.57
C ALA A 561 -27.37 5.08 -9.13
N SER A 562 -28.39 4.87 -8.29
CA SER A 562 -28.41 5.37 -6.91
C SER A 562 -28.06 4.30 -5.87
N VAL A 563 -28.17 3.01 -6.20
CA VAL A 563 -27.94 1.92 -5.24
C VAL A 563 -26.82 1.00 -5.69
N MET A 564 -25.86 0.77 -4.80
CA MET A 564 -24.78 -0.20 -4.93
C MET A 564 -24.96 -1.31 -3.90
N VAL A 565 -25.04 -2.56 -4.35
CA VAL A 565 -25.05 -3.76 -3.49
C VAL A 565 -23.77 -4.53 -3.74
N ILE A 566 -22.99 -4.78 -2.70
CA ILE A 566 -21.76 -5.56 -2.79
C ILE A 566 -21.99 -6.87 -2.03
N GLU A 567 -22.09 -7.98 -2.76
CA GLU A 567 -22.24 -9.33 -2.21
C GLU A 567 -20.91 -9.85 -1.69
N ASN A 568 -20.92 -10.60 -0.59
CA ASN A 568 -19.71 -11.11 0.08
C ASN A 568 -18.62 -10.03 0.28
N ALA A 569 -19.02 -8.86 0.79
CA ALA A 569 -18.17 -7.68 0.91
C ALA A 569 -16.88 -7.92 1.72
N GLU A 570 -16.86 -8.91 2.62
CA GLU A 570 -15.67 -9.30 3.38
C GLU A 570 -14.51 -9.81 2.53
N ARG A 571 -14.79 -10.23 1.29
CA ARG A 571 -13.79 -10.72 0.33
C ARG A 571 -13.08 -9.62 -0.44
N PHE A 572 -13.56 -8.37 -0.38
CA PHE A 572 -12.98 -7.24 -1.09
C PHE A 572 -11.97 -6.48 -0.22
N GLY A 573 -10.91 -5.97 -0.84
CA GLY A 573 -10.03 -4.99 -0.20
C GLY A 573 -10.79 -3.69 0.12
N LEU A 574 -10.35 -2.94 1.13
CA LEU A 574 -11.05 -1.71 1.53
C LEU A 574 -11.02 -0.65 0.42
N SER A 575 -9.90 -0.55 -0.32
CA SER A 575 -9.78 0.33 -1.48
C SER A 575 -10.74 -0.04 -2.62
N GLN A 576 -10.99 -1.33 -2.86
CA GLN A 576 -11.95 -1.79 -3.87
C GLN A 576 -13.38 -1.47 -3.45
N LEU A 577 -13.74 -1.72 -2.19
CA LEU A 577 -15.05 -1.33 -1.63
C LEU A 577 -15.30 0.17 -1.79
N HIS A 578 -14.27 0.98 -1.56
CA HIS A 578 -14.33 2.43 -1.74
C HIS A 578 -14.57 2.84 -3.19
N GLN A 579 -13.84 2.26 -4.14
CA GLN A 579 -14.03 2.51 -5.57
C GLN A 579 -15.42 2.11 -6.03
N LEU A 580 -15.92 0.94 -5.60
CA LEU A 580 -17.26 0.46 -5.90
C LEU A 580 -18.33 1.39 -5.31
N ARG A 581 -18.18 1.82 -4.05
CA ARG A 581 -19.06 2.81 -3.43
C ARG A 581 -19.10 4.10 -4.26
N GLY A 582 -17.96 4.58 -4.75
CA GLY A 582 -17.86 5.79 -5.59
C GLY A 582 -18.50 5.67 -6.98
N ARG A 583 -18.99 4.50 -7.39
CA ARG A 583 -19.73 4.32 -8.65
C ARG A 583 -21.16 4.85 -8.59
N VAL A 584 -21.73 5.00 -7.40
CA VAL A 584 -23.03 5.64 -7.16
C VAL A 584 -22.86 7.04 -6.54
N GLY A 585 -23.94 7.82 -6.42
CA GLY A 585 -23.85 9.18 -5.84
C GLY A 585 -23.31 10.23 -6.80
N ARG A 586 -23.65 10.09 -8.09
CA ARG A 586 -23.30 11.05 -9.15
C ARG A 586 -24.47 11.97 -9.54
N GLY A 587 -25.69 11.62 -9.17
CA GLY A 587 -26.88 12.48 -9.29
C GLY A 587 -27.13 13.34 -8.05
N VAL A 588 -28.25 14.08 -8.07
CA VAL A 588 -28.73 14.92 -6.95
C VAL A 588 -29.41 14.10 -5.84
N ASP A 589 -29.84 12.89 -6.21
CA ASP A 589 -30.54 11.95 -5.34
C ASP A 589 -29.64 11.33 -4.27
N GLN A 590 -30.26 11.00 -3.13
CA GLN A 590 -29.60 10.23 -2.09
C GLN A 590 -29.21 8.85 -2.64
N SER A 591 -27.93 8.51 -2.52
CA SER A 591 -27.41 7.22 -2.95
C SER A 591 -27.07 6.32 -1.76
N TYR A 592 -27.12 5.02 -1.98
CA TYR A 592 -26.99 3.99 -0.97
C TYR A 592 -25.95 2.95 -1.36
N CYS A 593 -25.12 2.54 -0.41
CA CYS A 593 -24.19 1.44 -0.56
C CYS A 593 -24.49 0.37 0.49
N ILE A 594 -24.82 -0.84 0.05
CA ILE A 594 -25.23 -1.96 0.89
C ILE A 594 -24.13 -3.02 0.84
N LEU A 595 -23.44 -3.21 1.95
CA LEU A 595 -22.40 -4.22 2.11
C LEU A 595 -23.05 -5.48 2.66
N MET A 596 -23.20 -6.52 1.83
CA MET A 596 -23.74 -7.81 2.22
C MET A 596 -22.60 -8.74 2.64
N THR A 597 -22.67 -9.32 3.84
CA THR A 597 -21.67 -10.29 4.33
C THR A 597 -22.30 -11.57 4.85
N GLY A 598 -21.50 -12.63 4.92
CA GLY A 598 -21.83 -13.82 5.68
C GLY A 598 -21.96 -13.54 7.21
N PRO A 599 -22.51 -14.50 7.98
CA PRO A 599 -22.78 -14.34 9.42
C PRO A 599 -21.52 -14.34 10.28
N LYS A 600 -20.40 -14.89 9.81
CA LYS A 600 -19.14 -14.98 10.54
C LYS A 600 -18.08 -14.11 9.88
N LEU A 601 -17.66 -13.05 10.58
CA LEU A 601 -16.58 -12.16 10.15
C LEU A 601 -15.36 -12.33 11.06
N GLY A 602 -14.18 -12.49 10.47
CA GLY A 602 -12.91 -12.34 11.17
C GLY A 602 -12.68 -10.89 11.65
N ASN A 603 -11.72 -10.69 12.55
CA ASN A 603 -11.46 -9.37 13.15
C ASN A 603 -11.13 -8.30 12.09
N ASP A 604 -10.26 -8.62 11.13
CA ASP A 604 -9.85 -7.68 10.08
C ASP A 604 -10.99 -7.37 9.11
N ALA A 605 -11.80 -8.37 8.76
CA ALA A 605 -13.00 -8.17 7.94
C ALA A 605 -14.02 -7.28 8.66
N ARG A 606 -14.22 -7.49 9.97
CA ARG A 606 -15.10 -6.65 10.77
C ARG A 606 -14.62 -5.20 10.82
N LEU A 607 -13.32 -4.98 11.02
CA LEU A 607 -12.74 -3.63 11.01
C LEU A 607 -12.92 -2.96 9.64
N ARG A 608 -12.64 -3.66 8.53
CA ARG A 608 -12.85 -3.14 7.17
C ARG A 608 -14.28 -2.67 6.92
N ILE A 609 -15.26 -3.54 7.19
CA ILE A 609 -16.67 -3.25 6.95
C ILE A 609 -17.14 -2.11 7.86
N LYS A 610 -16.71 -2.10 9.12
CA LYS A 610 -17.01 -1.02 10.06
C LYS A 610 -16.48 0.33 9.56
N THR A 611 -15.22 0.40 9.14
CA THR A 611 -14.63 1.63 8.58
C THR A 611 -15.40 2.14 7.36
N MET A 612 -15.79 1.25 6.44
CA MET A 612 -16.57 1.63 5.26
C MET A 612 -17.95 2.22 5.60
N VAL A 613 -18.57 1.80 6.71
CA VAL A 613 -19.86 2.32 7.19
C VAL A 613 -19.70 3.66 7.92
N GLU A 614 -18.62 3.81 8.71
CA GLU A 614 -18.41 4.98 9.58
C GLU A 614 -17.98 6.25 8.84
N THR A 615 -17.26 6.12 7.72
CA THR A 615 -16.69 7.27 7.02
C THR A 615 -16.92 7.23 5.52
N ASN A 616 -17.24 8.39 4.94
CA ASN A 616 -17.22 8.62 3.51
C ASN A 616 -15.88 9.18 3.01
N ASP A 617 -14.99 9.58 3.91
CA ASP A 617 -13.68 10.12 3.56
C ASP A 617 -12.73 9.01 3.09
N GLY A 618 -12.39 9.07 1.80
CA GLY A 618 -11.47 8.13 1.16
C GLY A 618 -10.03 8.16 1.72
N PHE A 619 -9.57 9.26 2.32
CA PHE A 619 -8.25 9.32 2.96
C PHE A 619 -8.20 8.49 4.24
N ARG A 620 -9.21 8.63 5.10
CA ARG A 620 -9.35 7.82 6.32
C ARG A 620 -9.50 6.34 6.02
N ILE A 621 -10.20 6.02 4.93
CA ILE A 621 -10.31 4.66 4.40
C ILE A 621 -8.93 4.14 3.99
N ALA A 622 -8.20 4.87 3.16
CA ALA A 622 -6.87 4.45 2.70
C ALA A 622 -5.86 4.26 3.85
N GLU A 623 -5.90 5.12 4.87
CA GLU A 623 -5.10 4.97 6.08
C GLU A 623 -5.41 3.66 6.81
N THR A 624 -6.69 3.32 6.96
CA THR A 624 -7.11 2.07 7.61
C THR A 624 -6.76 0.84 6.76
N ASP A 625 -6.91 0.92 5.42
CA ASP A 625 -6.52 -0.17 4.50
C ASP A 625 -5.04 -0.48 4.64
N LEU A 626 -4.21 0.56 4.71
CA LEU A 626 -2.77 0.45 4.86
C LEU A 626 -2.38 -0.17 6.22
N GLN A 627 -3.03 0.25 7.31
CA GLN A 627 -2.82 -0.34 8.64
C GLN A 627 -3.14 -1.85 8.66
N LEU A 628 -4.20 -2.24 7.94
CA LEU A 628 -4.66 -3.63 7.86
C LEU A 628 -3.76 -4.52 6.99
N ARG A 629 -3.29 -4.02 5.84
CA ARG A 629 -2.42 -4.79 4.92
C ARG A 629 -0.97 -4.86 5.38
N GLY A 630 -0.51 -3.84 6.10
CA GLY A 630 0.91 -3.60 6.28
C GLY A 630 1.59 -3.14 4.97
N PRO A 631 2.84 -2.66 5.04
CA PRO A 631 3.51 -2.00 3.92
C PRO A 631 3.87 -2.93 2.75
N GLY A 632 3.92 -4.26 2.97
CA GLY A 632 4.40 -5.22 1.99
C GLY A 632 3.42 -5.60 0.86
N ASP A 633 2.12 -5.32 1.03
CA ASP A 633 1.05 -5.84 0.16
C ASP A 633 0.14 -4.73 -0.42
N ALA A 634 0.51 -3.46 -0.25
CA ALA A 634 -0.23 -2.33 -0.78
C ALA A 634 -0.27 -2.31 -2.32
N GLU A 635 0.74 -2.90 -2.97
CA GLU A 635 0.86 -2.94 -4.43
C GLU A 635 1.18 -4.37 -4.86
N GLY A 636 0.14 -5.14 -5.18
CA GLY A 636 0.29 -6.46 -5.78
C GLY A 636 1.26 -6.37 -6.96
N THR A 637 2.27 -7.25 -6.95
CA THR A 637 3.55 -7.20 -7.68
C THR A 637 4.62 -6.28 -7.09
N ARG A 638 5.72 -6.90 -6.64
CA ARG A 638 7.05 -6.30 -6.39
C ARG A 638 7.59 -5.59 -7.64
N GLN A 639 6.95 -4.51 -8.07
CA GLN A 639 7.46 -3.66 -9.14
C GLN A 639 8.50 -2.70 -8.52
N SER A 640 9.77 -3.07 -8.70
CA SER A 640 10.92 -2.23 -9.08
C SER A 640 11.00 -0.75 -8.64
N GLY A 641 10.52 -0.40 -7.45
CA GLY A 641 10.65 0.97 -6.91
C GLY A 641 10.45 1.10 -5.39
N ILE A 642 9.91 0.07 -4.73
CA ILE A 642 9.71 0.08 -3.28
C ILE A 642 11.07 0.12 -2.57
N VAL A 643 11.18 1.09 -1.67
CA VAL A 643 12.32 1.24 -0.77
C VAL A 643 12.34 0.04 0.17
N ASP A 644 13.45 -0.70 0.20
CA ASP A 644 13.63 -1.86 1.09
C ASP A 644 13.78 -1.38 2.54
N LEU A 645 12.65 -1.23 3.24
CA LEU A 645 12.57 -0.82 4.62
C LEU A 645 12.86 -2.02 5.54
N LYS A 646 13.86 -1.88 6.40
CA LYS A 646 14.30 -2.94 7.31
C LYS A 646 13.57 -2.89 8.64
N LEU A 647 13.27 -1.69 9.15
CA LEU A 647 12.64 -1.50 10.46
C LEU A 647 11.41 -0.61 10.40
N ALA A 648 11.46 0.47 9.63
CA ALA A 648 10.36 1.42 9.56
C ALA A 648 9.18 0.86 8.76
N ASP A 649 7.97 1.20 9.22
CA ASP A 649 6.71 0.87 8.58
C ASP A 649 6.04 2.19 8.19
N LEU A 650 5.99 2.50 6.89
CA LEU A 650 5.43 3.77 6.40
C LEU A 650 3.97 4.00 6.83
N ALA A 651 3.24 2.92 7.14
CA ALA A 651 1.87 3.01 7.60
C ALA A 651 1.77 3.48 9.04
N LYS A 652 2.63 2.93 9.91
CA LYS A 652 2.60 3.17 11.36
C LYS A 652 3.45 4.37 11.77
N ASP A 653 4.54 4.61 11.05
CA ASP A 653 5.59 5.56 11.42
C ASP A 653 5.44 6.92 10.69
N GLN A 654 4.22 7.32 10.34
CA GLN A 654 3.96 8.55 9.56
C GLN A 654 4.52 9.82 10.22
N GLN A 655 4.46 9.93 11.55
CA GLN A 655 5.03 11.07 12.28
C GLN A 655 6.56 11.11 12.19
N ILE A 656 7.21 9.94 12.27
CA ILE A 656 8.67 9.83 12.12
C ILE A 656 9.05 10.19 10.68
N LEU A 657 8.29 9.70 9.70
CA LEU A 657 8.48 10.01 8.28
C LEU A 657 8.39 11.51 8.00
N GLN A 658 7.39 12.19 8.57
CA GLN A 658 7.25 13.63 8.43
C GLN A 658 8.45 14.38 9.04
N THR A 659 8.84 14.02 10.26
CA THR A 659 9.99 14.63 10.95
C THR A 659 11.29 14.42 10.17
N ALA A 660 11.51 13.20 9.66
CA ALA A 660 12.67 12.85 8.84
C ALA A 660 12.70 13.64 7.52
N ARG A 661 11.55 13.84 6.88
CA ARG A 661 11.42 14.66 5.69
C ARG A 661 11.74 16.12 5.95
N GLU A 662 11.18 16.71 7.02
CA GLU A 662 11.45 18.10 7.39
C GLU A 662 12.94 18.34 7.67
N ALA A 663 13.60 17.39 8.34
CA ALA A 663 15.04 17.43 8.56
C ALA A 663 15.83 17.35 7.24
N ALA A 664 15.43 16.46 6.31
CA ALA A 664 16.09 16.32 5.01
C ALA A 664 15.90 17.56 4.12
N VAL A 665 14.71 18.17 4.12
CA VAL A 665 14.43 19.42 3.40
C VAL A 665 15.30 20.55 3.93
N LYS A 666 15.32 20.77 5.26
CA LYS A 666 16.15 21.81 5.89
C LYS A 666 17.63 21.64 5.55
N LEU A 667 18.10 20.39 5.48
CA LEU A 667 19.49 20.10 5.13
C LEU A 667 19.78 20.50 3.68
N LEU A 668 18.93 20.10 2.73
CA LEU A 668 19.12 20.43 1.30
C LEU A 668 18.89 21.91 0.99
N GLU A 669 18.08 22.64 1.76
CA GLU A 669 17.96 24.09 1.65
C GLU A 669 19.26 24.80 2.05
N GLN A 670 19.97 24.28 3.06
CA GLN A 670 21.23 24.85 3.53
C GLN A 670 22.42 24.43 2.67
N ASP A 671 22.40 23.20 2.14
CA ASP A 671 23.48 22.59 1.38
C ASP A 671 22.94 21.63 0.30
N PRO A 672 22.48 22.17 -0.84
CA PRO A 672 21.92 21.41 -1.96
C PRO A 672 22.75 20.22 -2.45
N HIS A 673 24.08 20.41 -2.47
CA HIS A 673 25.02 19.45 -3.02
C HIS A 673 25.75 18.63 -1.95
N LEU A 674 25.42 18.86 -0.66
CA LEU A 674 26.04 18.18 0.48
C LEU A 674 27.57 18.37 0.54
N GLU A 675 28.06 19.54 0.13
CA GLU A 675 29.49 19.85 0.00
C GLU A 675 30.09 20.44 1.28
N LYS A 676 29.27 20.90 2.24
CA LYS A 676 29.78 21.49 3.48
C LYS A 676 30.47 20.45 4.36
N PRO A 677 31.56 20.81 5.07
CA PRO A 677 32.29 19.88 5.95
C PRO A 677 31.42 19.21 7.01
N GLU A 678 30.45 19.95 7.57
CA GLU A 678 29.47 19.49 8.55
C GLU A 678 28.52 18.39 8.01
N HIS A 679 28.35 18.30 6.69
CA HIS A 679 27.50 17.29 6.03
C HIS A 679 28.30 16.15 5.38
N ALA A 680 29.64 16.16 5.49
CA ALA A 680 30.49 15.13 4.90
C ALA A 680 30.19 13.71 5.42
N VAL A 681 29.62 13.59 6.63
CA VAL A 681 29.16 12.32 7.20
C VAL A 681 27.95 11.79 6.42
N VAL A 682 26.98 12.66 6.13
CA VAL A 682 25.76 12.34 5.38
C VAL A 682 26.08 11.98 3.94
N HIS A 683 26.95 12.74 3.28
CA HIS A 683 27.40 12.46 1.91
C HIS A 683 28.04 11.07 1.80
N ARG A 684 28.97 10.74 2.72
CA ARG A 684 29.61 9.42 2.76
C ARG A 684 28.60 8.29 2.92
N GLN A 685 27.60 8.47 3.78
CA GLN A 685 26.57 7.46 4.01
C GLN A 685 25.65 7.30 2.78
N LEU A 686 25.26 8.40 2.12
CA LEU A 686 24.48 8.33 0.88
C LEU A 686 25.23 7.61 -0.24
N ASP A 687 26.53 7.84 -0.40
CA ASP A 687 27.35 7.13 -1.38
C ASP A 687 27.46 5.64 -1.08
N ALA A 688 27.58 5.26 0.19
CA ALA A 688 27.56 3.86 0.61
C ALA A 688 26.22 3.19 0.26
N ILE A 689 25.10 3.89 0.49
CA ILE A 689 23.75 3.41 0.13
C ILE A 689 23.60 3.28 -1.40
N ARG A 690 24.09 4.27 -2.18
CA ARG A 690 24.05 4.26 -3.66
C ARG A 690 24.81 3.05 -4.23
N LYS A 691 26.01 2.78 -3.71
CA LYS A 691 26.84 1.63 -4.14
C LYS A 691 26.15 0.28 -3.90
N ARG A 692 25.35 0.17 -2.82
CA ARG A 692 24.58 -1.05 -2.51
C ARG A 692 23.29 -1.18 -3.33
N SER A 693 22.68 -0.07 -3.75
CA SER A 693 21.31 -0.08 -4.30
C SER A 693 21.21 -0.36 -5.80
N GLY A 694 22.32 -0.53 -6.53
CA GLY A 694 22.29 -0.63 -8.00
C GLY A 694 21.90 0.70 -8.67
N ASN A 695 22.48 0.97 -9.82
CA ASN A 695 22.39 2.27 -10.50
C ASN A 695 21.06 2.42 -11.26
N TRP A 696 19.94 2.50 -10.55
CA TRP A 696 18.59 2.61 -11.14
C TRP A 696 18.15 4.05 -11.41
N GLY A 697 18.97 5.04 -11.08
CA GLY A 697 18.68 6.47 -11.29
C GLY A 697 18.63 6.94 -12.75
N ARG A 698 18.78 6.03 -13.73
CA ARG A 698 18.67 6.34 -15.16
C ARG A 698 17.28 6.09 -15.76
N ILE A 699 16.36 5.48 -15.02
CA ILE A 699 15.04 5.09 -15.55
C ILE A 699 13.87 5.76 -14.80
N SER A 700 14.13 6.57 -13.77
CA SER A 700 13.08 7.36 -13.09
C SER A 700 12.80 8.70 -13.76
#